data_AF-A0A024G227-F1
#
_entry.id   AF-A0A024G227-F1
#
_cell.length_a   1.000
_cell.length_b   1.000
_cell.length_c   1.000
_cell.angle_alpha   90.00
_cell.angle_beta   90.00
_cell.angle_gamma   90.00
#
_symmetry.space_group_name_H-M   'P 1'
#
loop_
_entity.id
_entity.type
_entity.pdbx_description
1 polymer ?
#
loop_
_entity_poly.entity_id
_entity_poly.type
_entity_poly.pdbx_seq_one_letter_code
_entity_poly.pdbx_strand_id
1 'polypeptide(L)'
;MDRRKTFFSQLNTQTNKKAHAVRNTRKPKKETLESKAAALKIKLERVNEKELEARLHDLLLNKQWEQTVVLLLASSILYQKYKISDVIRHVIEQKNFLDSMKLIHDLKAISHPVDQLCVSLLIKKLVEEEDFVTAVEFAQEMIPNFGAKSVDGKISHEKNGVISWTPKTLIQAMIRVKQYRKAARFSKQLGMDQVFPCSQLIISMMEAQQWENAVTTIFENRTVAESGVTEALIRKLIEYHQWNLALKCICKVRVKTLADELTALLVCGACTQGDFVFVMSYIRDNKLSPIKKQDATLLECFMESLLKHQEFYKAIKYAIKLDLIDSGHISEDKGKMNGKKYSMDRLLRATMDCGQYHVAKRYIKKLGLVDSYRTELDEMEHLKKEALLEFRKLMSMRVEVVMSEPMRSKWEDLVGEKEFNDTESKIVDIVIMQENETFCDDGKMKGDRSCFLKNSVISNTDPNKISMTIGDDYEKDDFKCLENNIDSMVLSLQSQQTLEKAGPTNINNENNGSLQALSAKSMAVEPPNSLWRPPLPSDHEQEEAITKRLSQIKMLLYGDENSDAKPEKCASLSVLLINQNLIPQIITKLHTIPFEARKHFAQIYNNLIRRDLAGFVMYVERDPFIMHALVMGYENPDIALNCGSMMRESVRHETLARNILYSEDLWKFFDYYVHYPNFEVASDAFATLKDLFTRHKELASQFFTAHYDQVFGKYDRLLISENYVTRRQSLKLLGEILLDRSNFDVMMKYIGEKEHLKLMMNLLRDTSANIQFEAFHVFKVFVANPKKPDTIAQILSNNRDKLIAYLRNFQNAKEDPQFVEEKALLIRTLEALDKVTQPLAASDE
;
A
#
# COMPACT_ATOMS: atom_id res chain seq x y z
N MET A 1 19.69 1.55 42.27
CA MET A 1 18.63 1.86 43.25
C MET A 1 18.31 3.33 43.02
N ASP A 2 17.18 3.83 42.53
CA ASP A 2 15.78 3.39 42.48
C ASP A 2 15.14 3.91 41.18
N ARG A 3 14.75 3.02 40.26
CA ARG A 3 13.73 3.27 39.23
C ARG A 3 13.11 1.94 38.79
N ARG A 4 12.57 1.16 39.73
CA ARG A 4 11.65 0.06 39.41
C ARG A 4 10.24 0.62 39.38
N LYS A 5 9.83 1.21 38.24
CA LYS A 5 8.40 1.27 37.92
C LYS A 5 8.04 -0.09 37.35
N THR A 6 7.29 -0.88 38.10
CA THR A 6 6.76 -2.17 37.66
C THR A 6 5.88 -1.98 36.41
N PHE A 7 5.92 -2.93 35.49
CA PHE A 7 5.14 -2.97 34.24
C PHE A 7 3.64 -2.63 34.42
N PHE A 8 3.04 -3.02 35.55
CA PHE A 8 1.66 -2.67 35.92
C PHE A 8 1.41 -1.19 36.26
N SER A 9 2.45 -0.41 36.59
CA SER A 9 2.36 1.06 36.66
C SER A 9 2.09 1.65 35.27
N GLN A 10 2.60 1.01 34.21
CA GLN A 10 2.44 1.45 32.83
C GLN A 10 1.14 0.91 32.20
N LEU A 11 0.74 -0.34 32.49
CA LEU A 11 -0.56 -0.85 32.02
C LEU A 11 -1.76 -0.09 32.62
N ASN A 12 -1.72 0.25 33.92
CA ASN A 12 -2.79 1.04 34.56
C ASN A 12 -2.88 2.50 34.07
N THR A 13 -1.88 2.97 33.32
CA THR A 13 -1.90 4.31 32.70
C THR A 13 -2.39 4.30 31.25
N GLN A 14 -2.37 3.14 30.56
CA GLN A 14 -2.98 3.02 29.24
C GLN A 14 -4.50 2.82 29.30
N THR A 15 -5.03 2.14 30.31
CA THR A 15 -6.50 2.01 30.51
C THR A 15 -7.15 3.31 31.01
N ASN A 16 -6.39 4.24 31.61
CA ASN A 16 -6.90 5.49 32.17
C ASN A 16 -6.75 6.73 31.28
N LYS A 17 -6.24 6.62 30.04
CA LYS A 17 -6.12 7.78 29.12
C LYS A 17 -7.39 8.10 28.31
N LYS A 18 -8.49 7.36 28.49
CA LYS A 18 -9.81 7.68 27.90
C LYS A 18 -10.85 8.22 28.90
N ALA A 19 -10.46 8.50 30.15
CA ALA A 19 -11.35 9.05 31.16
C ALA A 19 -10.70 10.21 31.92
N HIS A 20 -10.26 11.24 31.19
CA HIS A 20 -9.92 12.53 31.79
C HIS A 20 -10.82 13.64 31.25
N ALA A 21 -12.07 13.56 31.66
CA ALA A 21 -12.87 14.72 32.00
C ALA A 21 -13.90 14.28 33.05
N VAL A 22 -14.01 15.07 34.12
CA VAL A 22 -14.99 15.00 35.21
C VAL A 22 -14.63 14.12 36.43
N ARG A 23 -14.66 14.81 37.58
CA ARG A 23 -14.76 14.38 38.99
C ARG A 23 -13.49 14.06 39.79
N ASN A 24 -13.06 15.10 40.51
CA ASN A 24 -12.54 15.02 41.87
C ASN A 24 -13.50 14.23 42.78
N THR A 25 -13.21 12.94 42.98
CA THR A 25 -13.64 12.17 44.16
C THR A 25 -12.50 11.24 44.55
N ARG A 26 -12.19 11.19 45.86
CA ARG A 26 -11.12 10.37 46.46
C ARG A 26 -11.04 8.97 45.82
N LYS A 27 -9.85 8.57 45.37
CA LYS A 27 -9.57 7.22 44.85
C LYS A 27 -9.96 6.16 45.90
N PRO A 28 -10.80 5.15 45.57
CA PRO A 28 -11.12 4.08 46.50
C PRO A 28 -9.88 3.21 46.74
N LYS A 29 -9.64 2.81 47.99
CA LYS A 29 -8.57 1.85 48.34
C LYS A 29 -8.85 0.54 47.59
N LYS A 30 -7.87 0.02 46.85
CA LYS A 30 -7.98 -1.25 46.12
C LYS A 30 -8.14 -2.38 47.14
N GLU A 31 -9.30 -3.04 47.18
CA GLU A 31 -9.55 -4.20 48.05
C GLU A 31 -8.61 -5.35 47.68
N THR A 32 -7.90 -5.91 48.66
CA THR A 32 -6.97 -7.03 48.47
C THR A 32 -7.74 -8.35 48.38
N LEU A 33 -7.15 -9.39 47.75
CA LEU A 33 -7.73 -10.75 47.75
C LEU A 33 -8.07 -11.22 49.18
N GLU A 34 -7.23 -10.85 50.14
CA GLU A 34 -7.42 -11.16 51.56
C GLU A 34 -8.63 -10.44 52.17
N SER A 35 -8.86 -9.16 51.85
CA SER A 35 -10.06 -8.45 52.34
C SER A 35 -11.35 -9.02 51.73
N LYS A 36 -11.31 -9.42 50.46
CA LYS A 36 -12.44 -10.09 49.78
C LYS A 36 -12.69 -11.49 50.36
N ALA A 37 -11.64 -12.25 50.63
CA ALA A 37 -11.74 -13.57 51.24
C ALA A 37 -12.26 -13.50 52.69
N ALA A 38 -11.79 -12.54 53.49
CA ALA A 38 -12.27 -12.32 54.84
C ALA A 38 -13.76 -11.92 54.87
N ALA A 39 -14.20 -11.06 53.95
CA ALA A 39 -15.60 -10.67 53.82
C ALA A 39 -16.51 -11.84 53.37
N LEU A 40 -15.99 -12.75 52.54
CA LEU A 40 -16.71 -13.96 52.13
C LEU A 40 -16.75 -15.02 53.23
N LYS A 41 -15.68 -15.15 54.02
CA LYS A 41 -15.56 -16.16 55.09
C LYS A 41 -16.72 -16.08 56.08
N ILE A 42 -17.09 -14.87 56.50
CA ILE A 42 -18.24 -14.61 57.41
C ILE A 42 -19.56 -15.09 56.80
N LYS A 43 -19.71 -15.01 55.47
CA LYS A 43 -20.94 -15.42 54.77
C LYS A 43 -20.99 -16.93 54.49
N LEU A 44 -19.85 -17.62 54.56
CA LEU A 44 -19.70 -19.03 54.18
C LEU A 44 -19.80 -19.99 55.37
N GLU A 45 -19.80 -19.51 56.63
CA GLU A 45 -19.89 -20.34 57.85
C GLU A 45 -21.18 -21.17 57.98
N ARG A 46 -22.20 -20.92 57.14
CA ARG A 46 -23.51 -21.60 57.18
C ARG A 46 -23.84 -22.43 55.93
N VAL A 47 -22.91 -22.57 54.99
CA VAL A 47 -23.16 -23.18 53.67
C VAL A 47 -22.69 -24.63 53.65
N ASN A 48 -23.51 -25.51 53.06
CA ASN A 48 -23.20 -26.94 52.95
C ASN A 48 -22.06 -27.22 51.96
N GLU A 49 -21.27 -28.27 52.23
CA GLU A 49 -20.11 -28.67 51.42
C GLU A 49 -20.45 -28.88 49.92
N LYS A 50 -21.57 -29.55 49.62
CA LYS A 50 -22.03 -29.79 48.24
C LYS A 50 -22.38 -28.50 47.49
N GLU A 51 -22.91 -27.50 48.19
CA GLU A 51 -23.25 -26.19 47.61
C GLU A 51 -21.99 -25.36 47.34
N LEU A 52 -20.97 -25.48 48.19
CA LEU A 52 -19.67 -24.85 48.00
C LEU A 52 -18.93 -25.45 46.78
N GLU A 53 -18.97 -26.76 46.59
CA GLU A 53 -18.39 -27.44 45.42
C GLU A 53 -19.15 -27.08 44.13
N ALA A 54 -20.48 -27.01 44.16
CA ALA A 54 -21.29 -26.58 43.01
C ALA A 54 -20.97 -25.13 42.59
N ARG A 55 -20.79 -24.25 43.58
CA ARG A 55 -20.40 -22.85 43.34
C ARG A 55 -18.97 -22.72 42.82
N LEU A 56 -18.04 -23.54 43.31
CA LEU A 56 -16.68 -23.61 42.78
C LEU A 56 -16.68 -24.04 41.31
N HIS A 57 -17.48 -25.04 40.97
CA HIS A 57 -17.64 -25.54 39.60
C HIS A 57 -18.23 -24.48 38.67
N ASP A 58 -19.28 -23.76 39.10
CA ASP A 58 -19.89 -22.68 38.32
C ASP A 58 -18.91 -21.52 38.06
N LEU A 59 -18.11 -21.12 39.05
CA LEU A 59 -17.09 -20.07 38.88
C LEU A 59 -15.98 -20.47 37.91
N LEU A 60 -15.56 -21.75 37.92
CA LEU A 60 -14.59 -22.29 36.98
C LEU A 60 -15.14 -22.32 35.54
N LEU A 61 -16.39 -22.77 35.35
CA LEU A 61 -17.05 -22.79 34.05
C LEU A 61 -17.24 -21.37 33.48
N ASN A 62 -17.62 -20.43 34.33
CA ASN A 62 -17.82 -19.03 33.95
C ASN A 62 -16.50 -18.22 33.85
N LYS A 63 -15.34 -18.88 33.95
CA LYS A 63 -14.00 -18.28 33.83
C LYS A 63 -13.74 -17.14 34.84
N GLN A 64 -14.36 -17.19 36.01
CA GLN A 64 -14.24 -16.16 37.06
C GLN A 64 -13.06 -16.46 38.01
N TRP A 65 -11.84 -16.49 37.48
CA TRP A 65 -10.65 -16.99 38.16
C TRP A 65 -10.29 -16.28 39.48
N GLU A 66 -10.42 -14.95 39.53
CA GLU A 66 -10.18 -14.17 40.76
C GLU A 66 -11.16 -14.58 41.87
N GLN A 67 -12.43 -14.80 41.51
CA GLN A 67 -13.48 -15.18 42.47
C GLN A 67 -13.31 -16.63 42.94
N THR A 68 -12.87 -17.52 42.05
CA THR A 68 -12.49 -18.90 42.38
C THR A 68 -11.37 -18.92 43.44
N VAL A 69 -10.32 -18.13 43.26
CA VAL A 69 -9.21 -18.05 44.23
C VAL A 69 -9.67 -17.41 45.55
N VAL A 70 -10.52 -16.38 45.51
CA VAL A 70 -11.12 -15.79 46.72
C VAL A 70 -11.97 -16.82 47.49
N LEU A 71 -12.77 -17.63 46.79
CA LEU A 71 -13.60 -18.67 47.41
C LEU A 71 -12.75 -19.77 48.08
N LEU A 72 -11.65 -20.18 47.43
CA LEU A 72 -10.70 -21.15 47.98
C LEU A 72 -9.97 -20.58 49.21
N LEU A 73 -9.57 -19.31 49.20
CA LEU A 73 -8.94 -18.66 50.36
C LEU A 73 -9.93 -18.43 51.53
N ALA A 74 -11.23 -18.27 51.24
CA ALA A 74 -12.25 -18.02 52.25
C ALA A 74 -12.80 -19.30 52.93
N SER A 75 -12.81 -20.43 52.22
CA SER A 75 -13.37 -21.70 52.70
C SER A 75 -12.29 -22.68 53.16
N SER A 76 -12.26 -22.99 54.46
CA SER A 76 -11.33 -23.98 55.02
C SER A 76 -11.56 -25.40 54.48
N ILE A 77 -12.80 -25.75 54.15
CA ILE A 77 -13.18 -27.08 53.62
C ILE A 77 -12.66 -27.25 52.20
N LEU A 78 -12.86 -26.25 51.34
CA LEU A 78 -12.39 -26.32 49.95
C LEU A 78 -10.87 -26.20 49.85
N TYR A 79 -10.23 -25.42 50.72
CA TYR A 79 -8.78 -25.27 50.76
C TYR A 79 -8.05 -26.57 51.16
N GLN A 80 -8.70 -27.44 51.94
CA GLN A 80 -8.17 -28.77 52.27
C GLN A 80 -8.26 -29.76 51.10
N LYS A 81 -9.26 -29.61 50.21
CA LYS A 81 -9.51 -30.52 49.09
C LYS A 81 -8.82 -30.10 47.78
N TYR A 82 -8.78 -28.79 47.49
CA TYR A 82 -8.34 -28.26 46.20
C TYR A 82 -7.17 -27.30 46.37
N LYS A 83 -6.13 -27.48 45.56
CA LYS A 83 -4.96 -26.59 45.59
C LYS A 83 -5.17 -25.42 44.65
N ILE A 84 -4.82 -24.22 45.11
CA ILE A 84 -4.82 -23.01 44.29
C ILE A 84 -3.86 -23.15 43.08
N SER A 85 -2.77 -23.93 43.22
CA SER A 85 -1.84 -24.26 42.12
C SER A 85 -2.52 -24.94 40.93
N ASP A 86 -3.54 -25.77 41.18
CA ASP A 86 -4.24 -26.50 40.12
C ASP A 86 -5.18 -25.58 39.34
N VAL A 87 -5.78 -24.59 40.03
CA VAL A 87 -6.54 -23.52 39.38
C VAL A 87 -5.62 -22.68 38.48
N ILE A 88 -4.46 -22.25 38.99
CA ILE A 88 -3.50 -21.47 38.19
C ILE A 88 -3.02 -22.28 36.99
N ARG A 89 -2.70 -23.57 37.16
CA ARG A 89 -2.34 -24.46 36.05
C ARG A 89 -3.46 -24.51 35.00
N HIS A 90 -4.71 -24.63 35.43
CA HIS A 90 -5.85 -24.62 34.52
C HIS A 90 -5.97 -23.29 33.77
N VAL A 91 -5.76 -22.14 34.41
CA VAL A 91 -5.77 -20.83 33.73
C VAL A 91 -4.64 -20.72 32.69
N ILE A 92 -3.44 -21.25 33.02
CA ILE A 92 -2.30 -21.31 32.10
C ILE A 92 -2.60 -22.22 30.90
N GLU A 93 -3.25 -23.38 31.12
CA GLU A 93 -3.66 -24.31 30.06
C GLU A 93 -4.72 -23.72 29.14
N GLN A 94 -5.59 -22.84 29.66
CA GLN A 94 -6.57 -22.08 28.87
C GLN A 94 -5.95 -20.88 28.12
N LYS A 95 -4.60 -20.78 28.06
CA LYS A 95 -3.83 -19.70 27.43
C LYS A 95 -4.15 -18.28 27.94
N ASN A 96 -4.75 -18.16 29.13
CA ASN A 96 -5.04 -16.85 29.71
C ASN A 96 -3.86 -16.37 30.56
N PHE A 97 -2.80 -15.92 29.88
CA PHE A 97 -1.52 -15.57 30.51
C PHE A 97 -1.62 -14.31 31.39
N LEU A 98 -2.45 -13.33 31.01
CA LEU A 98 -2.60 -12.08 31.77
C LEU A 98 -3.25 -12.33 33.14
N ASP A 99 -4.34 -13.10 33.18
CA ASP A 99 -5.00 -13.45 34.44
C ASP A 99 -4.12 -14.40 35.27
N SER A 100 -3.39 -15.32 34.64
CA SER A 100 -2.42 -16.19 35.31
C SER A 100 -1.33 -15.38 36.01
N MET A 101 -0.73 -14.40 35.31
CA MET A 101 0.26 -13.49 35.90
C MET A 101 -0.34 -12.67 37.04
N LYS A 102 -1.53 -12.09 36.84
CA LYS A 102 -2.23 -11.30 37.86
C LYS A 102 -2.48 -12.10 39.13
N LEU A 103 -3.00 -13.33 39.02
CA LEU A 103 -3.25 -14.22 40.15
C LEU A 103 -1.95 -14.58 40.89
N ILE A 104 -0.88 -14.89 40.16
CA ILE A 104 0.42 -15.19 40.75
C ILE A 104 1.00 -13.99 41.51
N HIS A 105 0.88 -12.77 40.97
CA HIS A 105 1.29 -11.55 41.66
C HIS A 105 0.44 -11.26 42.89
N ASP A 106 -0.89 -11.40 42.78
CA ASP A 106 -1.81 -11.12 43.88
C ASP A 106 -1.62 -12.13 45.04
N LEU A 107 -1.29 -13.39 44.74
CA LEU A 107 -0.93 -14.41 45.74
C LEU A 107 0.42 -14.12 46.41
N LYS A 108 1.41 -13.65 45.64
CA LYS A 108 2.70 -13.20 46.18
C LYS A 108 2.53 -11.97 47.09
N ALA A 109 1.62 -11.05 46.74
CA ALA A 109 1.33 -9.85 47.51
C ALA A 109 0.74 -10.14 48.90
N ILE A 110 0.01 -11.25 49.05
CA ILE A 110 -0.53 -11.72 50.34
C ILE A 110 0.41 -12.72 51.05
N SER A 111 1.68 -12.84 50.61
CA SER A 111 2.67 -13.80 51.14
C SER A 111 2.23 -15.27 51.10
N HIS A 112 1.28 -15.62 50.24
CA HIS A 112 0.86 -17.00 50.06
C HIS A 112 1.93 -17.77 49.27
N PRO A 113 2.24 -19.04 49.61
CA PRO A 113 3.21 -19.83 48.86
C PRO A 113 2.77 -19.95 47.39
N VAL A 114 3.61 -19.46 46.49
CA VAL A 114 3.46 -19.62 45.04
C VAL A 114 4.28 -20.81 44.59
N ASP A 115 3.62 -21.79 43.96
CA ASP A 115 4.30 -22.96 43.42
C ASP A 115 5.22 -22.56 42.25
N GLN A 116 6.52 -22.81 42.42
CA GLN A 116 7.55 -22.51 41.41
C GLN A 116 7.34 -23.32 40.12
N LEU A 117 6.65 -24.47 40.18
CA LEU A 117 6.26 -25.23 39.00
C LEU A 117 5.26 -24.47 38.12
N CYS A 118 4.32 -23.72 38.73
CA CYS A 118 3.36 -22.90 37.98
C CYS A 118 4.05 -21.71 37.30
N VAL A 119 5.02 -21.09 37.98
CA VAL A 119 5.87 -20.03 37.41
C VAL A 119 6.68 -20.56 36.23
N SER A 120 7.33 -21.73 36.41
CA SER A 120 8.12 -22.38 35.36
C SER A 120 7.27 -22.81 34.16
N LEU A 121 6.05 -23.32 34.40
CA LEU A 121 5.11 -23.70 33.36
C LEU A 121 4.61 -22.50 32.57
N LEU A 122 4.31 -21.38 33.24
CA LEU A 122 3.89 -20.14 32.57
C LEU A 122 5.02 -19.58 31.69
N ILE A 123 6.26 -19.54 32.19
CA ILE A 123 7.42 -19.12 31.38
C ILE A 123 7.60 -20.05 30.18
N LYS A 124 7.47 -21.37 30.38
CA LYS A 124 7.54 -22.34 29.28
C LYS A 124 6.48 -22.05 28.21
N LYS A 125 5.24 -21.81 28.62
CA LYS A 125 4.13 -21.50 27.70
C LYS A 125 4.33 -20.17 26.98
N LEU A 126 4.81 -19.13 27.65
CA LEU A 126 5.15 -17.86 27.01
C LEU A 126 6.29 -18.02 25.99
N VAL A 127 7.27 -18.90 26.25
CA VAL A 127 8.34 -19.23 25.30
C VAL A 127 7.82 -20.03 24.10
N GLU A 128 6.87 -20.95 24.32
CA GLU A 128 6.18 -21.69 23.24
C GLU A 128 5.39 -20.74 22.32
N GLU A 129 4.78 -19.68 22.86
CA GLU A 129 4.02 -18.65 22.13
C GLU A 129 4.91 -17.51 21.57
N GLU A 130 6.24 -17.64 21.64
CA GLU A 130 7.23 -16.64 21.21
C GLU A 130 7.19 -15.25 21.90
N ASP A 131 6.46 -15.11 23.01
CA ASP A 131 6.41 -13.90 23.83
C ASP A 131 7.57 -13.82 24.83
N PHE A 132 8.77 -13.74 24.26
CA PHE A 132 10.02 -13.68 25.01
C PHE A 132 10.19 -12.41 25.86
N VAL A 133 9.48 -11.32 25.53
CA VAL A 133 9.58 -10.06 26.30
C VAL A 133 8.90 -10.24 27.64
N THR A 134 7.63 -10.66 27.63
CA THR A 134 6.87 -10.92 28.85
C THR A 134 7.45 -12.10 29.62
N ALA A 135 7.97 -13.14 28.95
CA ALA A 135 8.65 -14.25 29.61
C ALA A 135 9.89 -13.80 30.41
N VAL A 136 10.75 -12.94 29.84
CA VAL A 136 11.95 -12.43 30.52
C VAL A 136 11.59 -11.49 31.67
N GLU A 137 10.62 -10.59 31.47
CA GLU A 137 10.17 -9.66 32.52
C GLU A 137 9.56 -10.41 33.71
N PHE A 138 8.69 -11.39 33.44
CA PHE A 138 8.08 -12.23 34.47
C PHE A 138 9.12 -13.09 35.20
N ALA A 139 10.09 -13.67 34.46
CA ALA A 139 11.19 -14.43 35.05
C ALA A 139 12.09 -13.57 35.96
N GLN A 140 12.40 -12.33 35.57
CA GLN A 140 13.17 -11.38 36.38
C GLN A 140 12.48 -11.03 37.71
N GLU A 141 11.14 -11.06 37.75
CA GLU A 141 10.37 -10.71 38.95
C GLU A 141 10.08 -11.93 39.86
N MET A 142 9.84 -13.10 39.25
CA MET A 142 9.34 -14.27 39.97
C MET A 142 10.42 -15.28 40.36
N ILE A 143 11.55 -15.32 39.66
CA ILE A 143 12.63 -16.26 39.93
C ILE A 143 13.67 -15.63 40.87
N PRO A 144 13.94 -16.23 42.05
CA PRO A 144 15.01 -15.77 42.93
C PRO A 144 16.37 -15.86 42.23
N ASN A 145 17.23 -14.85 42.39
CA ASN A 145 18.59 -14.81 41.82
C ASN A 145 18.70 -14.92 40.29
N PHE A 146 17.63 -14.65 39.53
CA PHE A 146 17.60 -14.75 38.06
C PHE A 146 18.75 -14.00 37.36
N GLY A 147 19.24 -12.88 37.93
CA GLY A 147 20.35 -12.09 37.39
C GLY A 147 21.60 -12.04 38.27
N ALA A 148 21.75 -12.95 39.24
CA ALA A 148 22.90 -12.95 40.14
C ALA A 148 24.19 -13.23 39.35
N LYS A 149 25.03 -12.20 39.19
CA LYS A 149 26.39 -12.33 38.71
C LYS A 149 27.26 -12.78 39.88
N SER A 150 27.49 -14.07 40.06
CA SER A 150 28.59 -14.47 40.94
C SER A 150 29.08 -15.89 40.68
N VAL A 151 30.34 -15.95 40.27
CA VAL A 151 31.41 -16.72 40.94
C VAL A 151 31.20 -18.22 41.11
N ASP A 152 32.16 -18.93 40.52
CA ASP A 152 32.57 -20.30 40.75
C ASP A 152 31.69 -21.42 40.19
N GLY A 153 32.27 -22.03 39.15
CA GLY A 153 31.88 -23.34 38.66
C GLY A 153 31.96 -24.37 39.78
N LYS A 154 30.80 -24.70 40.33
CA LYS A 154 30.44 -26.03 40.79
C LYS A 154 28.95 -26.20 40.51
N ILE A 155 28.67 -26.90 39.42
CA ILE A 155 27.37 -27.50 39.17
C ILE A 155 27.14 -28.45 40.35
N SER A 156 26.41 -28.01 41.37
CA SER A 156 25.81 -28.95 42.32
C SER A 156 24.77 -29.74 41.54
N HIS A 157 25.02 -31.04 41.40
CA HIS A 157 24.00 -32.00 41.06
C HIS A 157 22.90 -31.94 42.14
N GLU A 158 21.91 -31.08 41.96
CA GLU A 158 20.67 -31.17 42.73
C GLU A 158 19.70 -32.09 42.00
N LYS A 159 19.52 -33.23 42.65
CA LYS A 159 18.52 -34.25 42.36
C LYS A 159 17.13 -33.62 42.29
N ASN A 160 16.33 -34.12 41.35
CA ASN A 160 14.93 -33.82 41.05
C ASN A 160 14.74 -32.73 39.99
N GLY A 161 14.21 -33.14 38.83
CA GLY A 161 13.99 -32.34 37.62
C GLY A 161 13.07 -31.13 37.80
N VAL A 162 13.58 -30.08 38.43
CA VAL A 162 12.99 -28.74 38.44
C VAL A 162 13.77 -27.91 37.42
N ILE A 163 13.14 -27.61 36.29
CA ILE A 163 13.69 -26.70 35.28
C ILE A 163 13.80 -25.31 35.92
N SER A 164 15.01 -24.93 36.35
CA SER A 164 15.31 -23.58 36.80
C SER A 164 15.61 -22.72 35.57
N TRP A 165 14.66 -21.83 35.23
CA TRP A 165 14.86 -20.88 34.15
C TRP A 165 15.96 -19.89 34.52
N THR A 166 17.01 -19.85 33.70
CA THR A 166 18.12 -18.90 33.79
C THR A 166 18.15 -17.99 32.56
N PRO A 167 18.82 -16.82 32.62
CA PRO A 167 19.11 -15.99 31.45
C PRO A 167 19.69 -16.81 30.28
N LYS A 168 20.55 -17.79 30.57
CA LYS A 168 21.17 -18.66 29.56
C LYS A 168 20.14 -19.50 28.84
N THR A 169 19.26 -20.16 29.58
CA THR A 169 18.23 -21.04 28.99
C THR A 169 17.21 -20.27 28.15
N LEU A 170 16.85 -19.04 28.55
CA LEU A 170 15.92 -18.20 27.78
C LEU A 170 16.55 -17.66 26.50
N ILE A 171 17.81 -17.22 26.56
CA ILE A 171 18.53 -16.79 25.35
C ILE A 171 18.74 -17.98 24.40
N GLN A 172 19.07 -19.18 24.92
CA GLN A 172 19.15 -20.39 24.10
C GLN A 172 17.79 -20.76 23.47
N ALA A 173 16.68 -20.58 24.19
CA ALA A 173 15.34 -20.77 23.63
C ALA A 173 15.07 -19.79 22.48
N MET A 174 15.40 -18.50 22.64
CA MET A 174 15.30 -17.51 21.57
C MET A 174 16.14 -17.89 20.34
N ILE A 175 17.36 -18.39 20.54
CA ILE A 175 18.24 -18.85 19.44
C ILE A 175 17.64 -20.05 18.71
N ARG A 176 17.06 -21.02 19.44
CA ARG A 176 16.40 -22.20 18.83
C ARG A 176 15.23 -21.83 17.94
N VAL A 177 14.47 -20.81 18.34
CA VAL A 177 13.32 -20.27 17.57
C VAL A 177 13.77 -19.22 16.54
N LYS A 178 15.09 -19.06 16.30
CA LYS A 178 15.66 -18.11 15.34
C LYS A 178 15.31 -16.64 15.62
N GLN A 179 14.97 -16.29 16.86
CA GLN A 179 14.71 -14.91 17.32
C GLN A 179 16.03 -14.22 17.72
N TYR A 180 17.02 -14.22 16.83
CA TYR A 180 18.40 -13.80 17.12
C TYR A 180 18.51 -12.33 17.57
N ARG A 181 17.65 -11.44 17.08
CA ARG A 181 17.70 -10.01 17.45
C ARG A 181 17.25 -9.79 18.89
N LYS A 182 16.17 -10.47 19.30
CA LYS A 182 15.73 -10.50 20.69
C LYS A 182 16.83 -11.11 21.57
N ALA A 183 17.46 -12.21 21.13
CA ALA A 183 18.58 -12.83 21.82
C ALA A 183 19.77 -11.87 22.01
N ALA A 184 20.15 -11.09 20.98
CA ALA A 184 21.24 -10.12 21.07
C ALA A 184 20.91 -8.98 22.05
N ARG A 185 19.69 -8.45 21.99
CA ARG A 185 19.22 -7.40 22.91
C ARG A 185 19.23 -7.88 24.37
N PHE A 186 18.67 -9.06 24.63
CA PHE A 186 18.62 -9.62 25.99
C PHE A 186 19.98 -10.11 26.48
N SER A 187 20.86 -10.59 25.59
CA SER A 187 22.25 -10.92 25.96
C SER A 187 22.94 -9.71 26.59
N LYS A 188 22.87 -8.55 25.93
CA LYS A 188 23.44 -7.30 26.44
C LYS A 188 22.73 -6.79 27.70
N GLN A 189 21.40 -6.82 27.73
CA GLN A 189 20.60 -6.36 28.87
C GLN A 189 20.87 -7.18 30.14
N LEU A 190 21.10 -8.48 30.00
CA LEU A 190 21.36 -9.41 31.11
C LEU A 190 22.87 -9.58 31.40
N GLY A 191 23.75 -8.89 30.65
CA GLY A 191 25.20 -8.94 30.83
C GLY A 191 25.83 -10.28 30.44
N MET A 192 25.26 -10.95 29.44
CA MET A 192 25.64 -12.27 28.93
C MET A 192 26.54 -12.20 27.69
N ASP A 193 27.13 -11.02 27.44
CA ASP A 193 27.91 -10.72 26.23
C ASP A 193 29.12 -11.65 26.02
N GLN A 194 29.67 -12.23 27.10
CA GLN A 194 30.76 -13.22 27.01
C GLN A 194 30.30 -14.60 26.53
N VAL A 195 29.06 -14.99 26.87
CA VAL A 195 28.50 -16.32 26.54
C VAL A 195 27.80 -16.30 25.19
N PHE A 196 27.10 -15.21 24.88
CA PHE A 196 26.43 -15.00 23.60
C PHE A 196 26.90 -13.67 22.99
N PRO A 197 28.09 -13.66 22.35
CA PRO A 197 28.61 -12.47 21.69
C PRO A 197 27.67 -12.00 20.59
N CYS A 198 27.41 -10.69 20.53
CA CYS A 198 26.57 -10.10 19.49
C CYS A 198 27.12 -10.38 18.07
N SER A 199 28.45 -10.44 17.91
CA SER A 199 29.10 -10.79 16.64
C SER A 199 28.68 -12.18 16.14
N GLN A 200 28.67 -13.19 17.02
CA GLN A 200 28.26 -14.55 16.66
C GLN A 200 26.78 -14.61 16.32
N LEU A 201 25.93 -13.89 17.06
CA LEU A 201 24.50 -13.83 16.78
C LEU A 201 24.21 -13.17 15.43
N ILE A 202 24.98 -12.16 15.03
CA ILE A 202 24.87 -11.55 13.70
C ILE A 202 25.29 -12.53 12.60
N ILE A 203 26.35 -13.31 12.80
CA ILE A 203 26.73 -14.38 11.86
C ILE A 203 25.57 -15.39 11.71
N SER A 204 24.95 -15.80 12.82
CA SER A 204 23.76 -16.68 12.76
C SER A 204 22.54 -16.02 12.09
N MET A 205 22.35 -14.69 12.23
CA MET A 205 21.33 -13.96 11.46
C MET A 205 21.61 -14.00 9.95
N MET A 206 22.88 -13.89 9.55
CA MET A 206 23.30 -13.96 8.16
C MET A 206 23.09 -15.36 7.57
N GLU A 207 23.41 -16.42 8.32
CA GLU A 207 23.13 -17.81 7.93
C GLU A 207 21.63 -18.07 7.80
N ALA A 208 20.81 -17.44 8.65
CA ALA A 208 19.36 -17.51 8.60
C ALA A 208 18.71 -16.52 7.61
N GLN A 209 19.49 -15.76 6.83
CA GLN A 209 19.03 -14.75 5.87
C GLN A 209 18.14 -13.63 6.48
N GLN A 210 18.29 -13.33 7.77
CA GLN A 210 17.58 -12.25 8.45
C GLN A 210 18.31 -10.91 8.31
N TRP A 211 18.40 -10.40 7.07
CA TRP A 211 19.24 -9.26 6.70
C TRP A 211 18.93 -7.97 7.47
N GLU A 212 17.66 -7.56 7.55
CA GLU A 212 17.27 -6.33 8.24
C GLU A 212 17.57 -6.37 9.74
N ASN A 213 17.38 -7.54 10.36
CA ASN A 213 17.71 -7.76 11.76
C ASN A 213 19.22 -7.68 11.99
N ALA A 214 20.03 -8.24 11.10
CA ALA A 214 21.50 -8.14 11.17
C ALA A 214 21.96 -6.69 11.05
N VAL A 215 21.48 -5.96 10.05
CA VAL A 215 21.80 -4.54 9.82
C VAL A 215 21.40 -3.68 11.03
N THR A 216 20.19 -3.87 11.54
CA THR A 216 19.71 -3.08 12.68
C THR A 216 20.48 -3.40 13.97
N THR A 217 20.82 -4.68 14.19
CA THR A 217 21.60 -5.10 15.37
C THR A 217 23.02 -4.51 15.34
N ILE A 218 23.63 -4.36 14.16
CA ILE A 218 24.92 -3.65 14.00
C ILE A 218 24.76 -2.17 14.32
N PHE A 219 23.69 -1.51 13.84
CA PHE A 219 23.45 -0.09 14.12
C PHE A 219 23.18 0.20 15.60
N GLU A 220 22.54 -0.73 16.31
CA GLU A 220 22.31 -0.64 17.76
C GLU A 220 23.58 -0.91 18.59
N ASN A 221 24.58 -1.62 18.04
CA ASN A 221 25.79 -2.03 18.75
C ASN A 221 27.07 -1.44 18.13
N ARG A 222 27.45 -0.25 18.61
CA ARG A 222 28.61 0.52 18.14
C ARG A 222 29.95 -0.24 18.17
N THR A 223 30.16 -1.14 19.13
CA THR A 223 31.39 -1.96 19.25
C THR A 223 31.49 -3.04 18.18
N VAL A 224 30.35 -3.58 17.72
CA VAL A 224 30.31 -4.58 16.66
C VAL A 224 30.44 -3.94 15.29
N ALA A 225 29.95 -2.70 15.13
CA ALA A 225 30.15 -1.90 13.93
C ALA A 225 31.64 -1.66 13.60
N GLU A 226 32.52 -1.75 14.61
CA GLU A 226 33.98 -1.61 14.49
C GLU A 226 34.70 -2.93 14.21
N SER A 227 33.98 -4.07 14.18
CA SER A 227 34.55 -5.39 13.91
C SER A 227 34.45 -5.78 12.42
N GLY A 228 35.30 -6.71 11.96
CA GLY A 228 35.27 -7.26 10.59
C GLY A 228 33.96 -7.94 10.17
N VAL A 229 33.02 -8.13 11.11
CA VAL A 229 31.67 -8.67 10.85
C VAL A 229 30.84 -7.73 9.96
N THR A 230 31.02 -6.41 10.07
CA THR A 230 30.30 -5.44 9.23
C THR A 230 30.68 -5.61 7.76
N GLU A 231 31.97 -5.82 7.47
CA GLU A 231 32.45 -6.08 6.11
C GLU A 231 31.91 -7.41 5.57
N ALA A 232 31.98 -8.47 6.37
CA ALA A 232 31.44 -9.78 5.99
C ALA A 232 29.93 -9.72 5.69
N LEU A 233 29.16 -8.94 6.46
CA LEU A 233 27.75 -8.69 6.19
C LEU A 233 27.55 -7.97 4.86
N ILE A 234 28.28 -6.88 4.60
CA ILE A 234 28.15 -6.12 3.35
C ILE A 234 28.46 -7.02 2.14
N ARG A 235 29.52 -7.83 2.20
CA ARG A 235 29.88 -8.77 1.12
C ARG A 235 28.76 -9.80 0.87
N LYS A 236 28.17 -10.38 1.93
CA LYS A 236 27.01 -11.27 1.77
C LYS A 236 25.76 -10.54 1.25
N LEU A 237 25.50 -9.30 1.66
CA LEU A 237 24.37 -8.53 1.15
C LEU A 237 24.51 -8.25 -0.36
N ILE A 238 25.74 -7.98 -0.84
CA ILE A 238 26.04 -7.82 -2.26
C ILE A 238 25.82 -9.14 -3.02
N GLU A 239 26.28 -10.27 -2.47
CA GLU A 239 26.09 -11.60 -3.06
C GLU A 239 24.60 -11.98 -3.20
N TYR A 240 23.77 -11.61 -2.22
CA TYR A 240 22.32 -11.84 -2.21
C TYR A 240 21.48 -10.70 -2.80
N HIS A 241 22.12 -9.78 -3.54
CA HIS A 241 21.47 -8.68 -4.26
C HIS A 241 20.64 -7.73 -3.38
N GLN A 242 21.01 -7.56 -2.11
CA GLN A 242 20.36 -6.66 -1.15
C GLN A 242 21.02 -5.26 -1.18
N TRP A 243 20.97 -4.59 -2.34
CA TRP A 243 21.77 -3.39 -2.64
C TRP A 243 21.52 -2.21 -1.68
N ASN A 244 20.25 -1.93 -1.38
CA ASN A 244 19.86 -0.82 -0.50
C ASN A 244 20.30 -1.04 0.95
N LEU A 245 20.26 -2.30 1.42
CA LEU A 245 20.73 -2.64 2.77
C LEU A 245 22.26 -2.58 2.84
N ALA A 246 22.96 -3.06 1.81
CA ALA A 246 24.41 -2.95 1.71
C ALA A 246 24.86 -1.48 1.70
N LEU A 247 24.20 -0.61 0.93
CA LEU A 247 24.48 0.82 0.90
C LEU A 247 24.30 1.48 2.27
N LYS A 248 23.21 1.17 2.97
CA LYS A 248 22.96 1.66 4.34
C LYS A 248 24.08 1.27 5.31
N CYS A 249 24.62 0.06 5.19
CA CYS A 249 25.75 -0.41 6.00
C CYS A 249 27.06 0.31 5.63
N ILE A 250 27.34 0.48 4.34
CA ILE A 250 28.56 1.16 3.85
C ILE A 250 28.62 2.61 4.35
N CYS A 251 27.50 3.34 4.38
CA CYS A 251 27.45 4.71 4.93
C CYS A 251 27.85 4.82 6.42
N LYS A 252 27.93 3.70 7.15
CA LYS A 252 28.33 3.65 8.56
C LYS A 252 29.77 3.18 8.76
N VAL A 253 30.47 2.76 7.71
CA VAL A 253 31.89 2.37 7.76
C VAL A 253 32.74 3.64 7.95
N ARG A 254 33.57 3.65 8.99
CA ARG A 254 34.43 4.82 9.30
C ARG A 254 35.70 4.89 8.45
N VAL A 255 36.20 3.74 8.01
CA VAL A 255 37.41 3.64 7.20
C VAL A 255 37.05 3.99 5.76
N LYS A 256 37.42 5.20 5.33
CA LYS A 256 37.06 5.73 4.01
C LYS A 256 37.56 4.86 2.86
N THR A 257 38.80 4.36 2.95
CA THR A 257 39.38 3.48 1.91
C THR A 257 38.59 2.19 1.72
N LEU A 258 38.17 1.56 2.81
CA LEU A 258 37.32 0.36 2.80
C LEU A 258 35.90 0.67 2.31
N ALA A 259 35.35 1.81 2.72
CA ALA A 259 34.03 2.25 2.26
C ALA A 259 34.02 2.48 0.73
N ASP A 260 35.08 3.09 0.18
CA ASP A 260 35.23 3.30 -1.26
C ASP A 260 35.37 1.95 -2.01
N GLU A 261 36.14 1.00 -1.47
CA GLU A 261 36.28 -0.36 -2.05
C GLU A 261 34.95 -1.12 -2.07
N LEU A 262 34.23 -1.13 -0.94
CA LEU A 262 32.92 -1.80 -0.83
C LEU A 262 31.85 -1.12 -1.68
N THR A 263 31.92 0.21 -1.83
CA THR A 263 31.05 0.96 -2.74
C THR A 263 31.31 0.57 -4.19
N ALA A 264 32.57 0.43 -4.59
CA ALA A 264 32.92 -0.03 -5.93
C ALA A 264 32.41 -1.45 -6.18
N LEU A 265 32.61 -2.37 -5.23
CA LEU A 265 32.07 -3.73 -5.31
C LEU A 265 30.53 -3.75 -5.40
N LEU A 266 29.85 -2.88 -4.65
CA LEU A 266 28.39 -2.76 -4.68
C LEU A 266 27.88 -2.31 -6.05
N VAL A 267 28.41 -1.19 -6.56
CA VAL A 267 27.97 -0.59 -7.81
C VAL A 267 28.33 -1.50 -8.99
N CYS A 268 29.56 -2.02 -9.05
CA CYS A 268 29.98 -2.96 -10.10
C CYS A 268 29.18 -4.28 -10.02
N GLY A 269 28.88 -4.76 -8.82
CA GLY A 269 28.03 -5.94 -8.60
C GLY A 269 26.61 -5.71 -9.15
N ALA A 270 25.98 -4.59 -8.81
CA ALA A 270 24.67 -4.23 -9.35
C ALA A 270 24.69 -4.05 -10.88
N CYS A 271 25.75 -3.43 -11.42
CA CYS A 271 25.95 -3.29 -12.86
C CYS A 271 26.00 -4.66 -13.55
N THR A 272 26.83 -5.58 -13.07
CA THR A 272 26.99 -6.91 -13.72
C THR A 272 25.71 -7.73 -13.73
N GLN A 273 24.88 -7.61 -12.68
CA GLN A 273 23.57 -8.26 -12.59
C GLN A 273 22.47 -7.57 -13.40
N GLY A 274 22.70 -6.36 -13.91
CA GLY A 274 21.72 -5.63 -14.71
C GLY A 274 20.66 -4.87 -13.90
N ASP A 275 20.86 -4.66 -12.59
CA ASP A 275 19.97 -3.83 -11.76
C ASP A 275 20.31 -2.34 -11.95
N PHE A 276 19.94 -1.82 -13.12
CA PHE A 276 20.23 -0.44 -13.51
C PHE A 276 19.40 0.58 -12.71
N VAL A 277 18.29 0.18 -12.07
CA VAL A 277 17.45 1.10 -11.28
C VAL A 277 18.21 1.58 -10.05
N PHE A 278 18.82 0.64 -9.31
CA PHE A 278 19.66 0.97 -8.18
C PHE A 278 20.86 1.84 -8.59
N VAL A 279 21.58 1.43 -9.64
CA VAL A 279 22.77 2.15 -10.12
C VAL A 279 22.41 3.56 -10.61
N MET A 280 21.28 3.74 -11.30
CA MET A 280 20.80 5.07 -11.72
C MET A 280 20.45 5.97 -10.55
N SER A 281 19.82 5.44 -9.51
CA SER A 281 19.55 6.20 -8.28
C SER A 281 20.86 6.59 -7.63
N TYR A 282 21.79 5.64 -7.49
CA TYR A 282 23.09 5.89 -6.89
C TYR A 282 23.89 6.99 -7.62
N ILE A 283 23.93 6.95 -8.96
CA ILE A 283 24.59 7.98 -9.78
C ILE A 283 23.96 9.36 -9.57
N ARG A 284 22.62 9.42 -9.50
CA ARG A 284 21.87 10.67 -9.30
C ARG A 284 22.10 11.25 -7.91
N ASP A 285 21.98 10.42 -6.89
CA ASP A 285 22.00 10.83 -5.49
C ASP A 285 23.42 11.26 -5.06
N ASN A 286 24.46 10.58 -5.58
CA ASN A 286 25.86 10.88 -5.27
C ASN A 286 26.52 11.86 -6.26
N LYS A 287 25.82 12.28 -7.32
CA LYS A 287 26.33 13.21 -8.35
C LYS A 287 27.72 12.83 -8.85
N LEU A 288 27.89 11.57 -9.25
CA LEU A 288 29.16 11.05 -9.76
C LEU A 288 29.63 11.90 -10.95
N SER A 289 30.92 12.25 -10.96
CA SER A 289 31.52 13.10 -11.99
C SER A 289 32.71 12.42 -12.65
N PRO A 290 32.85 12.48 -13.99
CA PRO A 290 33.97 11.87 -14.70
C PRO A 290 35.35 12.47 -14.34
N ILE A 291 35.37 13.59 -13.63
CA ILE A 291 36.60 14.29 -13.21
C ILE A 291 37.31 13.54 -12.07
N LYS A 292 36.58 12.80 -11.23
CA LYS A 292 37.18 12.03 -10.13
C LYS A 292 37.54 10.63 -10.60
N LYS A 293 38.77 10.18 -10.34
CA LYS A 293 39.28 8.87 -10.79
C LYS A 293 38.42 7.67 -10.33
N GLN A 294 37.93 7.69 -9.09
CA GLN A 294 37.05 6.62 -8.56
C GLN A 294 35.68 6.64 -9.26
N ASP A 295 35.04 7.80 -9.35
CA ASP A 295 33.77 7.99 -10.06
C ASP A 295 33.87 7.57 -11.53
N ALA A 296 34.97 7.92 -12.21
CA ALA A 296 35.22 7.54 -13.60
C ALA A 296 35.24 6.01 -13.81
N THR A 297 35.88 5.27 -12.90
CA THR A 297 35.88 3.78 -12.98
C THR A 297 34.49 3.17 -12.76
N LEU A 298 33.66 3.78 -11.91
CA LEU A 298 32.28 3.32 -11.69
C LEU A 298 31.39 3.63 -12.89
N LEU A 299 31.54 4.82 -13.48
CA LEU A 299 30.83 5.23 -14.68
C LEU A 299 31.25 4.38 -15.89
N GLU A 300 32.52 4.00 -15.98
CA GLU A 300 33.02 3.08 -17.00
C GLU A 300 32.39 1.69 -16.86
N CYS A 301 32.42 1.09 -15.67
CA CYS A 301 31.79 -0.20 -15.41
C CYS A 301 30.27 -0.18 -15.70
N PHE A 302 29.61 0.91 -15.35
CA PHE A 302 28.20 1.13 -15.65
C PHE A 302 27.93 1.17 -17.17
N MET A 303 28.72 1.94 -17.93
CA MET A 303 28.58 2.05 -19.38
C MET A 303 28.88 0.74 -20.11
N GLU A 304 29.96 0.04 -19.73
CA GLU A 304 30.29 -1.28 -20.29
C GLU A 304 29.18 -2.30 -20.01
N SER A 305 28.58 -2.25 -18.82
CA SER A 305 27.48 -3.15 -18.49
C SER A 305 26.20 -2.85 -19.28
N LEU A 306 25.86 -1.57 -19.48
CA LEU A 306 24.74 -1.20 -20.35
C LEU A 306 24.92 -1.70 -21.79
N LEU A 307 26.14 -1.60 -22.33
CA LEU A 307 26.44 -2.12 -23.66
C LEU A 307 26.34 -3.65 -23.70
N LYS A 308 26.87 -4.34 -22.68
CA LYS A 308 26.81 -5.80 -22.56
C LYS A 308 25.36 -6.33 -22.49
N HIS A 309 24.49 -5.62 -21.77
CA HIS A 309 23.06 -5.95 -21.63
C HIS A 309 22.18 -5.38 -22.75
N GLN A 310 22.78 -4.78 -23.80
CA GLN A 310 22.07 -4.20 -24.95
C GLN A 310 21.06 -3.09 -24.58
N GLU A 311 21.33 -2.33 -23.52
CA GLU A 311 20.49 -1.23 -23.04
C GLU A 311 20.89 0.09 -23.71
N PHE A 312 20.88 0.12 -25.06
CA PHE A 312 21.46 1.21 -25.85
C PHE A 312 20.78 2.56 -25.66
N TYR A 313 19.46 2.59 -25.43
CA TYR A 313 18.75 3.83 -25.12
C TYR A 313 19.30 4.49 -23.85
N LYS A 314 19.51 3.69 -22.79
CA LYS A 314 20.09 4.16 -21.53
C LYS A 314 21.56 4.52 -21.72
N ALA A 315 22.34 3.71 -22.45
CA ALA A 315 23.74 3.97 -22.72
C ALA A 315 23.96 5.33 -23.41
N ILE A 316 23.22 5.59 -24.49
CA ILE A 316 23.33 6.86 -25.23
C ILE A 316 22.83 8.03 -24.36
N LYS A 317 21.70 7.87 -23.66
CA LYS A 317 21.17 8.91 -22.77
C LYS A 317 22.17 9.33 -21.69
N TYR A 318 22.78 8.37 -21.03
CA TYR A 318 23.70 8.63 -19.92
C TYR A 318 25.10 9.02 -20.40
N ALA A 319 25.55 8.56 -21.56
CA ALA A 319 26.77 9.06 -22.20
C ALA A 319 26.69 10.58 -22.46
N ILE A 320 25.55 11.06 -22.97
CA ILE A 320 25.30 12.50 -23.19
C ILE A 320 25.18 13.22 -21.84
N LYS A 321 24.32 12.72 -20.95
CA LYS A 321 24.01 13.39 -19.67
C LYS A 321 25.24 13.55 -18.75
N LEU A 322 26.21 12.64 -18.85
CA LEU A 322 27.41 12.63 -18.01
C LEU A 322 28.67 13.16 -18.72
N ASP A 323 28.52 13.73 -19.93
CA ASP A 323 29.60 14.25 -20.79
C ASP A 323 30.75 13.24 -21.00
N LEU A 324 30.39 11.97 -21.24
CA LEU A 324 31.34 10.86 -21.45
C LEU A 324 31.74 10.70 -22.92
N ILE A 325 31.21 11.57 -23.80
CA ILE A 325 31.41 11.52 -25.25
C ILE A 325 32.68 12.27 -25.65
N ASP A 326 33.52 11.62 -26.45
CA ASP A 326 34.69 12.23 -27.04
C ASP A 326 34.31 13.02 -28.30
N SER A 327 34.36 14.35 -28.20
CA SER A 327 34.24 15.26 -29.34
C SER A 327 35.59 15.25 -30.06
N GLY A 328 35.69 14.54 -31.18
CA GLY A 328 36.94 14.21 -31.90
C GLY A 328 37.79 15.37 -32.46
N HIS A 329 38.03 16.43 -31.68
CA HIS A 329 39.11 17.36 -31.93
C HIS A 329 40.42 16.76 -31.40
N ILE A 330 41.28 16.37 -32.35
CA ILE A 330 42.70 16.12 -32.11
C ILE A 330 43.30 17.46 -31.66
N SER A 331 43.31 17.73 -30.35
CA SER A 331 44.24 18.69 -29.77
C SER A 331 45.49 17.93 -29.39
N GLU A 332 46.54 18.10 -30.18
CA GLU A 332 47.92 17.82 -29.80
C GLU A 332 48.29 18.70 -28.60
N ASP A 333 47.89 18.32 -27.40
CA ASP A 333 48.53 18.83 -26.21
C ASP A 333 48.61 17.76 -25.12
N LYS A 334 49.86 17.44 -24.77
CA LYS A 334 50.20 16.36 -23.86
C LYS A 334 49.86 16.78 -22.43
N GLY A 335 48.71 16.32 -21.94
CA GLY A 335 48.53 15.94 -20.54
C GLY A 335 47.49 16.74 -19.75
N LYS A 336 46.29 16.16 -19.59
CA LYS A 336 45.64 15.82 -18.30
C LYS A 336 44.13 15.53 -18.46
N MET A 337 43.68 14.49 -17.74
CA MET A 337 42.30 14.05 -17.45
C MET A 337 41.57 13.19 -18.51
N ASN A 338 41.74 11.87 -18.41
CA ASN A 338 40.90 10.84 -19.05
C ASN A 338 39.45 10.90 -18.53
N GLY A 339 38.55 11.57 -19.24
CA GLY A 339 37.11 11.61 -18.91
C GLY A 339 36.16 11.34 -20.08
N LYS A 340 36.64 11.39 -21.33
CA LYS A 340 35.86 11.21 -22.56
C LYS A 340 36.36 9.98 -23.30
N LYS A 341 35.65 8.86 -23.21
CA LYS A 341 36.13 7.54 -23.69
C LYS A 341 35.25 6.96 -24.79
N TYR A 342 34.01 7.42 -24.94
CA TYR A 342 33.04 6.84 -25.86
C TYR A 342 32.83 7.75 -27.08
N SER A 343 32.93 7.18 -28.27
CA SER A 343 32.56 7.88 -29.52
C SER A 343 31.07 7.69 -29.78
N MET A 344 30.35 8.79 -30.03
CA MET A 344 28.92 8.75 -30.36
C MET A 344 28.65 7.93 -31.63
N ASP A 345 29.53 8.01 -32.63
CA ASP A 345 29.41 7.22 -33.87
C ASP A 345 29.49 5.72 -33.60
N ARG A 346 30.43 5.28 -32.75
CA ARG A 346 30.54 3.87 -32.36
C ARG A 346 29.33 3.37 -31.59
N LEU A 347 28.74 4.20 -30.71
CA LEU A 347 27.53 3.83 -29.97
C LEU A 347 26.32 3.68 -30.90
N LEU A 348 26.15 4.59 -31.87
CA LEU A 348 25.06 4.51 -32.85
C LEU A 348 25.23 3.31 -33.78
N ARG A 349 26.45 3.04 -34.28
CA ARG A 349 26.74 1.86 -35.11
C ARG A 349 26.49 0.55 -34.36
N ALA A 350 26.98 0.43 -33.12
CA ALA A 350 26.70 -0.75 -32.28
C ALA A 350 25.20 -0.94 -32.02
N THR A 351 24.43 0.14 -31.87
CA THR A 351 22.96 0.08 -31.71
C THR A 351 22.28 -0.48 -32.98
N MET A 352 22.77 -0.10 -34.16
CA MET A 352 22.27 -0.59 -35.45
C MET A 352 22.65 -2.06 -35.67
N ASP A 353 23.89 -2.45 -35.36
CA ASP A 353 24.37 -3.83 -35.48
C ASP A 353 23.59 -4.79 -34.57
N CYS A 354 23.14 -4.32 -33.39
CA CYS A 354 22.27 -5.09 -32.49
C CYS A 354 20.78 -5.07 -32.86
N GLY A 355 20.40 -4.51 -34.02
CA GLY A 355 19.01 -4.50 -34.51
C GLY A 355 18.07 -3.53 -33.76
N GLN A 356 18.60 -2.62 -32.93
CA GLN A 356 17.78 -1.65 -32.18
C GLN A 356 17.52 -0.38 -32.99
N TYR A 357 16.92 -0.56 -34.17
CA TYR A 357 16.72 0.49 -35.17
C TYR A 357 15.91 1.69 -34.66
N HIS A 358 14.92 1.46 -33.80
CA HIS A 358 14.11 2.54 -33.22
C HIS A 358 14.93 3.50 -32.34
N VAL A 359 15.89 2.99 -31.56
CA VAL A 359 16.78 3.78 -30.71
C VAL A 359 17.74 4.58 -31.57
N ALA A 360 18.37 3.92 -32.56
CA ALA A 360 19.29 4.56 -33.49
C ALA A 360 18.59 5.71 -34.25
N LYS A 361 17.41 5.46 -34.85
CA LYS A 361 16.64 6.48 -35.59
C LYS A 361 16.28 7.67 -34.72
N ARG A 362 15.89 7.44 -33.46
CA ARG A 362 15.55 8.50 -32.50
C ARG A 362 16.75 9.39 -32.20
N TYR A 363 17.91 8.82 -31.91
CA TYR A 363 19.10 9.60 -31.54
C TYR A 363 19.80 10.24 -32.74
N ILE A 364 19.79 9.61 -33.92
CA ILE A 364 20.28 10.22 -35.17
C ILE A 364 19.50 11.49 -35.49
N LYS A 365 18.16 11.45 -35.39
CA LYS A 365 17.30 12.63 -35.56
C LYS A 365 17.52 13.67 -34.46
N LYS A 366 17.57 13.23 -33.19
CA LYS A 366 17.73 14.13 -32.03
C LYS A 366 19.06 14.90 -32.05
N LEU A 367 20.13 14.28 -32.54
CA LEU A 367 21.47 14.88 -32.62
C LEU A 367 21.73 15.60 -33.95
N GLY A 368 20.76 15.66 -34.86
CA GLY A 368 20.92 16.32 -36.16
C GLY A 368 21.89 15.60 -37.12
N LEU A 369 22.17 14.32 -36.91
CA LEU A 369 23.15 13.54 -37.70
C LEU A 369 22.51 12.90 -38.96
N VAL A 370 21.36 13.40 -39.41
CA VAL A 370 20.56 12.79 -40.48
C VAL A 370 21.34 12.69 -41.79
N ASP A 371 22.14 13.69 -42.13
CA ASP A 371 22.93 13.70 -43.37
C ASP A 371 24.06 12.67 -43.34
N SER A 372 24.63 12.39 -42.16
CA SER A 372 25.75 11.45 -41.99
C SER A 372 25.32 9.98 -41.96
N TYR A 373 24.04 9.69 -41.71
CA TYR A 373 23.48 8.33 -41.62
C TYR A 373 22.35 8.10 -42.63
N ARG A 374 22.32 8.88 -43.73
CA ARG A 374 21.22 8.83 -44.70
C ARG A 374 21.04 7.44 -45.32
N THR A 375 22.15 6.81 -45.69
CA THR A 375 22.19 5.43 -46.23
C THR A 375 21.62 4.42 -45.25
N GLU A 376 22.06 4.47 -43.99
CA GLU A 376 21.59 3.56 -42.94
C GLU A 376 20.10 3.80 -42.60
N LEU A 377 19.64 5.06 -42.62
CA LEU A 377 18.23 5.40 -42.39
C LEU A 377 17.30 4.88 -43.49
N ASP A 378 17.75 4.93 -44.76
CA ASP A 378 17.00 4.41 -45.91
C ASP A 378 16.89 2.88 -45.84
N GLU A 379 17.98 2.19 -45.49
CA GLU A 379 18.00 0.73 -45.25
C GLU A 379 17.04 0.33 -44.12
N MET A 380 17.04 1.04 -43.00
CA MET A 380 16.12 0.80 -41.88
C MET A 380 14.65 0.99 -42.28
N GLU A 381 14.37 1.93 -43.18
CA GLU A 381 13.03 2.17 -43.69
C GLU A 381 12.57 1.09 -44.67
N HIS A 382 13.49 0.56 -45.48
CA HIS A 382 13.24 -0.60 -46.33
C HIS A 382 12.89 -1.83 -45.50
N LEU A 383 13.70 -2.17 -44.49
CA LEU A 383 13.47 -3.31 -43.60
C LEU A 383 12.11 -3.20 -42.86
N LYS A 384 11.72 -1.98 -42.44
CA LYS A 384 10.40 -1.74 -41.84
C LYS A 384 9.26 -2.04 -42.82
N LYS A 385 9.39 -1.64 -44.09
CA LYS A 385 8.38 -1.88 -45.13
C LYS A 385 8.27 -3.38 -45.44
N GLU A 386 9.39 -4.09 -45.52
CA GLU A 386 9.40 -5.54 -45.72
C GLU A 386 8.75 -6.30 -44.55
N ALA A 387 9.09 -5.97 -43.31
CA ALA A 387 8.48 -6.58 -42.13
C ALA A 387 6.96 -6.33 -42.06
N LEU A 388 6.50 -5.14 -42.46
CA LEU A 388 5.07 -4.83 -42.55
C LEU A 388 4.37 -5.68 -43.62
N LEU A 389 5.02 -5.90 -44.77
CA LEU A 389 4.50 -6.74 -45.83
C LEU A 389 4.39 -8.20 -45.39
N GLU A 390 5.40 -8.72 -44.70
CA GLU A 390 5.42 -10.07 -44.13
C GLU A 390 4.32 -10.24 -43.08
N PHE A 391 4.17 -9.28 -42.17
CA PHE A 391 3.09 -9.27 -41.17
C PHE A 391 1.71 -9.28 -41.83
N ARG A 392 1.50 -8.44 -42.86
CA ARG A 392 0.23 -8.42 -43.63
C ARG A 392 -0.05 -9.77 -44.30
N LYS A 393 0.97 -10.43 -44.84
CA LYS A 393 0.85 -11.78 -45.43
C LYS A 393 0.45 -12.82 -44.38
N LEU A 394 1.08 -12.81 -43.20
CA LEU A 394 0.73 -13.69 -42.08
C LEU A 394 -0.70 -13.47 -41.59
N MET A 395 -1.14 -12.20 -41.52
CA MET A 395 -2.52 -11.87 -41.15
C MET A 395 -3.53 -12.36 -42.19
N SER A 396 -3.23 -12.23 -43.50
CA SER A 396 -4.06 -12.78 -44.57
C SER A 396 -4.22 -14.29 -44.42
N MET A 397 -3.11 -15.01 -44.23
CA MET A 397 -3.14 -16.47 -44.03
C MET A 397 -3.94 -16.85 -42.78
N ARG A 398 -3.84 -16.09 -41.69
CA ARG A 398 -4.62 -16.33 -40.47
C ARG A 398 -6.12 -16.12 -40.71
N VAL A 399 -6.51 -15.10 -41.47
CA VAL A 399 -7.91 -14.86 -41.85
C VAL A 399 -8.41 -16.02 -42.72
N GLU A 400 -7.64 -16.47 -43.70
CA GLU A 400 -7.98 -17.63 -44.54
C GLU A 400 -8.18 -18.92 -43.71
N VAL A 401 -7.34 -19.16 -42.70
CA VAL A 401 -7.47 -20.31 -41.78
C VAL A 401 -8.73 -20.20 -40.91
N VAL A 402 -9.03 -19.01 -40.38
CA VAL A 402 -10.23 -18.78 -39.56
C VAL A 402 -11.51 -18.90 -40.39
N MET A 403 -11.46 -18.48 -41.66
CA MET A 403 -12.58 -18.59 -42.61
C MET A 403 -12.68 -19.97 -43.29
N SER A 404 -11.77 -20.90 -42.98
CA SER A 404 -11.80 -22.26 -43.55
C SER A 404 -13.01 -23.05 -43.04
N GLU A 405 -13.62 -23.81 -43.95
CA GLU A 405 -14.85 -24.59 -43.73
C GLU A 405 -14.83 -25.55 -42.52
N PRO A 406 -13.71 -26.27 -42.22
CA PRO A 406 -13.61 -27.11 -41.03
C PRO A 406 -13.59 -26.32 -39.72
N MET A 407 -13.03 -25.10 -39.74
CA MET A 407 -12.94 -24.22 -38.58
C MET A 407 -14.29 -23.53 -38.36
N ARG A 408 -14.95 -23.06 -39.43
CA ARG A 408 -16.30 -22.52 -39.40
C ARG A 408 -17.32 -23.51 -38.83
N SER A 409 -17.34 -24.74 -39.31
CA SER A 409 -18.23 -25.79 -38.79
C SER A 409 -17.98 -26.07 -37.30
N LYS A 410 -16.70 -26.09 -36.86
CA LYS A 410 -16.36 -26.25 -35.44
C LYS A 410 -16.74 -25.05 -34.57
N TRP A 411 -16.72 -23.84 -35.14
CA TRP A 411 -17.20 -22.62 -34.48
C TRP A 411 -18.73 -22.57 -34.41
N GLU A 412 -19.42 -23.01 -35.46
CA GLU A 412 -20.88 -23.16 -35.52
C GLU A 412 -21.38 -24.17 -34.47
N ASP A 413 -20.69 -25.30 -34.30
CA ASP A 413 -20.96 -26.30 -33.26
C ASP A 413 -20.80 -25.75 -31.83
N LEU A 414 -19.87 -24.81 -31.62
CA LEU A 414 -19.56 -24.25 -30.29
C LEU A 414 -20.43 -23.06 -29.90
N VAL A 415 -20.92 -22.27 -30.87
CA VAL A 415 -21.61 -20.99 -30.62
C VAL A 415 -23.12 -21.08 -30.91
N GLY A 416 -23.58 -22.08 -31.68
CA GLY A 416 -24.97 -22.21 -32.11
C GLY A 416 -25.34 -21.17 -33.18
N GLU A 417 -26.34 -21.49 -34.01
CA GLU A 417 -26.80 -20.66 -35.14
C GLU A 417 -27.22 -19.26 -34.66
N LYS A 418 -26.29 -18.31 -34.74
CA LYS A 418 -26.59 -16.88 -34.83
C LYS A 418 -25.91 -16.35 -36.07
N GLU A 419 -26.70 -15.76 -36.95
CA GLU A 419 -26.27 -15.18 -38.22
C GLU A 419 -25.00 -14.33 -38.02
N PHE A 420 -23.91 -14.76 -38.65
CA PHE A 420 -22.73 -13.95 -38.84
C PHE A 420 -23.12 -12.80 -39.75
N ASN A 421 -23.49 -11.65 -39.18
CA ASN A 421 -23.47 -10.41 -39.95
C ASN A 421 -22.01 -10.18 -40.38
N ASP A 422 -21.79 -10.21 -41.69
CA ASP A 422 -20.50 -9.95 -42.33
C ASP A 422 -19.89 -8.68 -41.73
N THR A 423 -18.92 -8.87 -40.84
CA THR A 423 -18.11 -7.76 -40.33
C THR A 423 -17.16 -7.40 -41.46
N GLU A 424 -17.57 -6.42 -42.28
CA GLU A 424 -16.67 -5.69 -43.15
C GLU A 424 -15.45 -5.27 -42.33
N SER A 425 -14.31 -5.91 -42.61
CA SER A 425 -13.05 -5.60 -41.98
C SER A 425 -12.56 -4.25 -42.49
N LYS A 426 -12.95 -3.15 -41.84
CA LYS A 426 -12.33 -1.85 -42.07
C LYS A 426 -10.90 -1.88 -41.56
N ILE A 427 -9.95 -2.00 -42.49
CA ILE A 427 -8.53 -1.82 -42.20
C ILE A 427 -8.30 -0.32 -41.98
N VAL A 428 -8.14 0.09 -40.73
CA VAL A 428 -7.71 1.44 -40.37
C VAL A 428 -6.20 1.41 -40.14
N ASP A 429 -5.43 2.08 -41.00
CA ASP A 429 -4.02 2.33 -40.75
C ASP A 429 -3.91 3.30 -39.55
N ILE A 430 -3.55 2.77 -38.38
CA ILE A 430 -3.31 3.58 -37.17
C ILE A 430 -1.96 4.29 -37.37
N VAL A 431 -2.01 5.57 -37.76
CA VAL A 431 -0.84 6.45 -37.73
C VAL A 431 -0.60 6.86 -36.28
N ILE A 432 0.33 6.16 -35.61
CA ILE A 432 0.86 6.59 -34.32
C ILE A 432 1.71 7.84 -34.58
N MET A 433 1.17 9.03 -34.30
CA MET A 433 1.95 10.26 -34.31
C MET A 433 2.95 10.22 -33.16
N GLN A 434 4.23 10.22 -33.51
CA GLN A 434 5.33 10.23 -32.56
C GLN A 434 5.68 11.69 -32.25
N GLU A 435 5.18 12.23 -31.14
CA GLU A 435 5.61 13.54 -30.64
C GLU A 435 7.09 13.48 -30.26
N ASN A 436 7.91 14.29 -30.94
CA ASN A 436 9.32 14.42 -30.64
C ASN A 436 9.50 15.36 -29.44
N GLU A 437 9.73 14.80 -28.26
CA GLU A 437 10.23 15.56 -27.11
C GLU A 437 11.65 16.11 -27.39
N THR A 438 11.74 17.37 -27.78
CA THR A 438 12.98 18.15 -27.73
C THR A 438 13.23 18.61 -26.30
N PHE A 439 14.26 18.05 -25.66
CA PHE A 439 14.81 18.58 -24.41
C PHE A 439 15.86 19.64 -24.76
N CYS A 440 15.64 20.89 -24.35
CA CYS A 440 16.67 21.93 -24.36
C CYS A 440 17.70 21.68 -23.22
N ASP A 441 18.96 21.97 -23.52
CA ASP A 441 20.13 21.74 -22.70
C ASP A 441 20.36 22.95 -21.76
N ASP A 442 20.13 22.78 -20.45
CA ASP A 442 20.40 23.81 -19.46
C ASP A 442 21.90 23.81 -19.10
N GLY A 443 22.65 24.76 -19.67
CA GLY A 443 24.01 24.99 -19.21
C GLY A 443 24.82 26.03 -19.97
N LYS A 444 24.69 27.31 -19.59
CA LYS A 444 25.77 28.26 -19.23
C LYS A 444 25.36 29.73 -19.44
N MET A 445 25.26 30.48 -18.35
CA MET A 445 25.82 31.85 -18.24
C MET A 445 26.02 32.17 -16.75
N LYS A 446 27.29 32.37 -16.36
CA LYS A 446 27.73 32.93 -15.08
C LYS A 446 28.22 34.37 -15.35
N GLY A 447 27.99 35.26 -14.38
CA GLY A 447 28.53 36.63 -14.31
C GLY A 447 27.53 37.66 -14.83
N ASP A 448 27.21 38.77 -14.17
CA ASP A 448 27.90 39.50 -13.11
C ASP A 448 26.90 40.35 -12.29
N ARG A 449 27.20 40.54 -11.01
CA ARG A 449 26.57 41.58 -10.17
C ARG A 449 27.32 42.88 -10.39
N SER A 450 26.64 43.95 -10.82
CA SER A 450 26.90 45.30 -10.28
C SER A 450 25.77 46.29 -10.60
N CYS A 451 25.59 47.19 -9.63
CA CYS A 451 24.64 48.28 -9.54
C CYS A 451 24.75 49.31 -10.67
N PHE A 452 23.71 50.12 -10.93
CA PHE A 452 23.75 51.58 -10.73
C PHE A 452 22.38 52.25 -10.93
N LEU A 453 22.03 53.10 -9.97
CA LEU A 453 20.94 54.06 -9.98
C LEU A 453 21.09 55.11 -11.11
N LYS A 454 19.97 55.62 -11.64
CA LYS A 454 19.47 56.99 -11.36
C LYS A 454 18.27 57.40 -12.22
N ASN A 455 17.19 57.73 -11.52
CA ASN A 455 16.36 58.95 -11.57
C ASN A 455 16.22 59.75 -12.87
N SER A 456 14.96 60.13 -13.17
CA SER A 456 14.50 61.54 -13.18
C SER A 456 13.00 61.62 -13.51
N VAL A 457 12.16 62.61 -13.15
CA VAL A 457 12.16 63.78 -12.26
C VAL A 457 10.71 64.33 -12.29
N ILE A 458 10.10 64.54 -11.12
CA ILE A 458 9.37 65.74 -10.61
C ILE A 458 8.30 66.47 -11.47
N SER A 459 7.10 66.68 -10.88
CA SER A 459 6.57 68.05 -10.59
C SER A 459 5.36 68.06 -9.62
N ASN A 460 5.53 68.86 -8.57
CA ASN A 460 4.63 69.16 -7.44
C ASN A 460 3.44 70.04 -7.81
N THR A 461 2.37 70.03 -7.00
CA THR A 461 1.79 71.25 -6.39
C THR A 461 0.89 70.94 -5.18
N ASP A 462 1.42 71.33 -4.04
CA ASP A 462 0.92 71.65 -2.67
C ASP A 462 -0.41 72.47 -2.59
N PRO A 463 -0.95 72.88 -1.41
CA PRO A 463 -1.41 72.11 -0.23
C PRO A 463 -2.69 72.73 0.42
N ASN A 464 -3.54 71.97 1.14
CA ASN A 464 -4.29 72.54 2.28
C ASN A 464 -4.95 71.49 3.21
N LYS A 465 -4.52 71.56 4.48
CA LYS A 465 -5.25 71.30 5.74
C LYS A 465 -5.74 69.89 6.15
N ILE A 466 -4.88 69.25 6.95
CA ILE A 466 -5.08 68.81 8.36
C ILE A 466 -6.32 67.97 8.70
N SER A 467 -6.12 66.67 9.01
CA SER A 467 -6.29 66.07 10.35
C SER A 467 -6.29 64.52 10.27
N MET A 468 -5.50 63.88 11.13
CA MET A 468 -5.21 62.44 11.21
C MET A 468 -6.43 61.56 11.54
N THR A 469 -6.54 60.37 10.94
CA THR A 469 -6.66 59.07 11.65
C THR A 469 -6.58 57.86 10.70
N ILE A 470 -5.58 56.99 10.96
CA ILE A 470 -5.52 55.51 10.86
C ILE A 470 -5.98 54.85 9.54
N GLY A 471 -5.02 54.18 8.88
CA GLY A 471 -5.19 53.58 7.57
C GLY A 471 -5.78 52.16 7.56
N ASP A 472 -6.53 51.91 6.49
CA ASP A 472 -6.92 50.62 5.95
C ASP A 472 -6.79 50.71 4.42
N ASP A 473 -5.70 50.19 3.84
CA ASP A 473 -5.56 49.99 2.39
C ASP A 473 -4.43 48.97 2.14
N TYR A 474 -4.70 47.69 2.42
CA TYR A 474 -3.85 46.57 2.01
C TYR A 474 -4.63 45.30 1.61
N GLU A 475 -5.96 45.37 1.39
CA GLU A 475 -6.78 44.16 1.15
C GLU A 475 -7.36 44.00 -0.28
N LYS A 476 -7.15 44.96 -1.20
CA LYS A 476 -7.76 44.90 -2.56
C LYS A 476 -6.88 44.33 -3.67
N ASP A 477 -5.55 44.30 -3.52
CA ASP A 477 -4.65 43.87 -4.59
C ASP A 477 -4.45 42.34 -4.67
N ASP A 478 -4.60 41.62 -3.55
CA ASP A 478 -4.51 40.15 -3.53
C ASP A 478 -5.70 39.46 -4.21
N PHE A 479 -6.90 40.04 -4.13
CA PHE A 479 -8.12 39.48 -4.73
C PHE A 479 -8.12 39.57 -6.26
N LYS A 480 -7.61 40.68 -6.81
CA LYS A 480 -7.50 40.90 -8.26
C LYS A 480 -6.45 39.99 -8.90
N CYS A 481 -5.38 39.70 -8.17
CA CYS A 481 -4.36 38.74 -8.59
C CYS A 481 -4.93 37.31 -8.65
N LEU A 482 -5.76 36.92 -7.68
CA LEU A 482 -6.42 35.62 -7.66
C LEU A 482 -7.40 35.47 -8.83
N GLU A 483 -8.27 36.46 -9.07
CA GLU A 483 -9.24 36.46 -10.18
C GLU A 483 -8.53 36.37 -11.55
N ASN A 484 -7.47 37.17 -11.76
CA ASN A 484 -6.64 37.12 -12.97
C ASN A 484 -5.92 35.78 -13.16
N ASN A 485 -5.56 35.09 -12.07
CA ASN A 485 -4.88 33.79 -12.12
C ASN A 485 -5.82 32.66 -12.53
N ILE A 486 -7.09 32.74 -12.14
CA ILE A 486 -8.08 31.74 -12.52
C ILE A 486 -8.57 32.01 -13.97
N ASP A 487 -8.78 33.28 -14.35
CA ASP A 487 -9.12 33.66 -15.73
C ASP A 487 -8.02 33.29 -16.73
N SER A 488 -6.75 33.44 -16.35
CA SER A 488 -5.62 32.97 -17.15
C SER A 488 -5.59 31.44 -17.30
N MET A 489 -6.06 30.68 -16.31
CA MET A 489 -6.13 29.23 -16.37
C MET A 489 -7.30 28.76 -17.26
N VAL A 490 -8.44 29.44 -17.18
CA VAL A 490 -9.59 29.26 -18.08
C VAL A 490 -9.21 29.55 -19.52
N LEU A 491 -8.49 30.64 -19.79
CA LEU A 491 -8.00 30.99 -21.13
C LEU A 491 -7.02 29.93 -21.69
N SER A 492 -6.18 29.34 -20.84
CA SER A 492 -5.26 28.26 -21.24
C SER A 492 -5.99 26.92 -21.48
N LEU A 493 -7.11 26.68 -20.81
CA LEU A 493 -7.96 25.50 -21.01
C LEU A 493 -8.90 25.66 -22.22
N GLN A 494 -9.34 26.88 -22.52
CA GLN A 494 -10.17 27.25 -23.68
C GLN A 494 -9.38 27.37 -24.99
N SER A 495 -8.10 27.77 -24.94
CA SER A 495 -7.22 27.75 -26.12
C SER A 495 -6.99 26.33 -26.66
N GLN A 496 -7.17 25.30 -25.84
CA GLN A 496 -7.18 23.90 -26.26
C GLN A 496 -8.53 23.42 -26.85
N GLN A 497 -9.64 24.15 -26.67
CA GLN A 497 -10.97 23.80 -27.21
C GLN A 497 -11.27 24.40 -28.59
N THR A 498 -10.45 25.33 -29.09
CA THR A 498 -10.68 26.00 -30.39
C THR A 498 -10.04 25.29 -31.60
N LEU A 499 -9.49 24.09 -31.40
CA LEU A 499 -8.91 23.26 -32.48
C LEU A 499 -9.72 21.99 -32.85
N GLU A 500 -10.87 21.74 -32.21
CA GLU A 500 -11.72 20.55 -32.50
C GLU A 500 -13.12 20.86 -33.05
N LYS A 501 -13.41 22.10 -33.44
CA LYS A 501 -14.64 22.44 -34.20
C LYS A 501 -14.32 23.01 -35.58
N ALA A 502 -13.77 22.17 -36.44
CA ALA A 502 -13.81 22.34 -37.88
C ALA A 502 -13.93 20.96 -38.55
N GLY A 503 -15.16 20.42 -38.56
CA GLY A 503 -15.51 19.27 -39.41
C GLY A 503 -15.68 19.71 -40.88
N PRO A 504 -15.52 18.79 -41.84
CA PRO A 504 -15.29 19.11 -43.24
C PRO A 504 -16.59 19.50 -43.95
N THR A 505 -16.57 20.61 -44.69
CA THR A 505 -17.63 20.96 -45.62
C THR A 505 -17.40 20.29 -46.97
N ASN A 506 -18.45 19.58 -47.41
CA ASN A 506 -18.61 18.92 -48.71
C ASN A 506 -18.26 19.84 -49.89
N ILE A 507 -17.48 19.33 -50.83
CA ILE A 507 -17.33 19.89 -52.18
C ILE A 507 -18.16 19.01 -53.12
N ASN A 508 -19.14 19.63 -53.78
CA ASN A 508 -19.59 19.29 -55.13
C ASN A 508 -20.45 20.45 -55.65
N ASN A 509 -19.91 21.23 -56.60
CA ASN A 509 -20.52 21.38 -57.92
C ASN A 509 -19.71 22.27 -58.86
N GLU A 510 -19.72 21.83 -60.10
CA GLU A 510 -19.14 22.36 -61.32
C GLU A 510 -19.73 23.72 -61.73
N ASN A 511 -18.91 24.62 -62.29
CA ASN A 511 -18.95 25.01 -63.72
C ASN A 511 -18.33 26.40 -64.00
N ASN A 512 -17.51 26.40 -65.06
CA ASN A 512 -17.30 27.42 -66.10
C ASN A 512 -16.86 28.86 -65.77
N GLY A 513 -15.80 29.29 -66.47
CA GLY A 513 -15.68 30.69 -66.93
C GLY A 513 -14.28 31.30 -66.93
N SER A 514 -13.56 31.09 -68.03
CA SER A 514 -12.46 31.90 -68.59
C SER A 514 -12.38 33.40 -68.23
N LEU A 515 -11.18 33.93 -67.94
CA LEU A 515 -10.49 35.00 -68.71
C LEU A 515 -9.27 35.62 -67.97
N GLN A 516 -8.11 35.53 -68.64
CA GLN A 516 -7.03 36.52 -68.84
C GLN A 516 -6.53 37.46 -67.72
N ALA A 517 -5.21 37.32 -67.47
CA ALA A 517 -4.15 38.35 -67.43
C ALA A 517 -4.45 39.77 -66.91
N LEU A 518 -3.62 40.26 -65.97
CA LEU A 518 -2.71 41.40 -66.20
C LEU A 518 -1.85 41.73 -64.96
N SER A 519 -0.60 42.06 -65.25
CA SER A 519 0.40 42.63 -64.35
C SER A 519 0.11 44.12 -64.10
N ALA A 520 0.26 44.60 -62.86
CA ALA A 520 0.64 45.99 -62.60
C ALA A 520 1.28 46.16 -61.21
N LYS A 521 2.53 46.61 -61.21
CA LYS A 521 3.23 47.25 -60.08
C LYS A 521 2.61 48.62 -59.79
N SER A 522 2.39 48.97 -58.52
CA SER A 522 2.64 50.34 -58.00
C SER A 522 2.58 50.42 -56.46
N MET A 523 3.75 50.73 -55.88
CA MET A 523 4.04 51.66 -54.78
C MET A 523 3.11 51.76 -53.55
N ALA A 524 3.67 51.27 -52.43
CA ALA A 524 3.84 51.93 -51.13
C ALA A 524 2.66 52.68 -50.46
N VAL A 525 2.13 52.08 -49.38
CA VAL A 525 1.88 52.74 -48.09
C VAL A 525 2.04 51.68 -46.97
N GLU A 526 3.05 51.81 -46.11
CA GLU A 526 3.12 51.10 -44.84
C GLU A 526 2.13 51.72 -43.82
N PRO A 527 1.34 50.93 -43.09
CA PRO A 527 0.76 51.37 -41.82
C PRO A 527 1.60 50.83 -40.64
N PRO A 528 1.90 51.67 -39.64
CA PRO A 528 2.70 51.31 -38.49
C PRO A 528 1.83 50.66 -37.41
N ASN A 529 2.15 49.42 -37.02
CA ASN A 529 2.18 48.93 -35.63
C ASN A 529 2.19 47.40 -35.64
N SER A 530 3.41 46.86 -35.54
CA SER A 530 3.65 45.51 -35.06
C SER A 530 3.20 45.41 -33.59
N LEU A 531 2.02 44.84 -33.33
CA LEU A 531 1.75 44.21 -32.05
C LEU A 531 2.50 42.88 -32.03
N TRP A 532 3.70 42.93 -31.45
CA TRP A 532 4.48 41.75 -31.06
C TRP A 532 3.55 40.78 -30.30
N ARG A 533 3.24 39.63 -30.90
CA ARG A 533 2.56 38.53 -30.23
C ARG A 533 3.65 37.70 -29.55
N PRO A 534 3.62 37.49 -28.22
CA PRO A 534 4.58 36.63 -27.56
C PRO A 534 4.52 35.23 -28.20
N PRO A 535 5.66 34.52 -28.35
CA PRO A 535 5.63 33.11 -28.75
C PRO A 535 4.77 32.32 -27.74
N LEU A 536 3.95 31.39 -28.24
CA LEU A 536 3.17 30.50 -27.39
C LEU A 536 4.13 29.81 -26.39
N PRO A 537 3.80 29.75 -25.09
CA PRO A 537 4.69 29.12 -24.11
C PRO A 537 4.93 27.66 -24.51
N SER A 538 6.17 27.20 -24.38
CA SER A 538 6.50 25.80 -24.63
C SER A 538 5.69 24.88 -23.71
N ASP A 539 5.39 23.65 -24.12
CA ASP A 539 4.60 22.71 -23.32
C ASP A 539 5.17 22.53 -21.90
N HIS A 540 6.50 22.53 -21.77
CA HIS A 540 7.20 22.49 -20.48
C HIS A 540 6.94 23.72 -19.59
N GLU A 541 6.89 24.93 -20.16
CA GLU A 541 6.57 26.15 -19.40
C GLU A 541 5.11 26.16 -18.94
N GLN A 542 4.20 25.62 -19.74
CA GLN A 542 2.79 25.47 -19.36
C GLN A 542 2.61 24.45 -18.23
N GLU A 543 3.28 23.30 -18.32
CA GLU A 543 3.28 22.26 -17.31
C GLU A 543 3.84 22.73 -15.95
N GLU A 544 4.95 23.46 -15.98
CA GLU A 544 5.55 24.04 -14.77
C GLU A 544 4.62 25.12 -14.17
N ALA A 545 4.01 25.96 -15.00
CA ALA A 545 3.05 26.95 -14.56
C ALA A 545 1.82 26.33 -13.88
N ILE A 546 1.24 25.27 -14.46
CA ILE A 546 0.10 24.54 -13.88
C ILE A 546 0.49 23.93 -12.53
N THR A 547 1.64 23.28 -12.46
CA THR A 547 2.14 22.65 -11.22
C THR A 547 2.33 23.69 -10.11
N LYS A 548 2.94 24.83 -10.44
CA LYS A 548 3.16 25.93 -9.50
C LYS A 548 1.83 26.53 -9.01
N ARG A 549 0.86 26.75 -9.90
CA ARG A 549 -0.46 27.28 -9.56
C ARG A 549 -1.24 26.34 -8.64
N LEU A 550 -1.30 25.05 -8.96
CA LEU A 550 -1.95 24.06 -8.10
C LEU A 550 -1.25 23.94 -6.74
N SER A 551 0.07 24.06 -6.69
CA SER A 551 0.80 24.11 -5.41
C SER A 551 0.40 25.33 -4.57
N GLN A 552 0.25 26.51 -5.19
CA GLN A 552 -0.20 27.72 -4.51
C GLN A 552 -1.64 27.60 -3.97
N ILE A 553 -2.57 27.07 -4.77
CA ILE A 553 -3.95 26.79 -4.35
C ILE A 553 -3.96 25.84 -3.15
N LYS A 554 -3.14 24.78 -3.18
CA LYS A 554 -2.98 23.86 -2.06
C LYS A 554 -2.45 24.58 -0.81
N MET A 555 -1.41 25.40 -0.92
CA MET A 555 -0.87 26.16 0.22
C MET A 555 -1.92 27.07 0.85
N LEU A 556 -2.79 27.69 0.06
CA LEU A 556 -3.89 28.52 0.57
C LEU A 556 -4.92 27.70 1.38
N LEU A 557 -5.19 26.45 1.00
CA LEU A 557 -6.16 25.58 1.67
C LEU A 557 -5.61 24.87 2.92
N TYR A 558 -4.31 24.56 2.94
CA TYR A 558 -3.66 23.82 4.02
C TYR A 558 -2.90 24.71 5.02
N GLY A 559 -2.51 25.93 4.63
CA GLY A 559 -1.61 26.78 5.40
C GLY A 559 -0.14 26.49 5.08
N ASP A 560 0.76 27.31 5.61
CA ASP A 560 2.21 27.11 5.51
C ASP A 560 2.81 26.64 6.85
N GLU A 561 4.13 26.42 6.91
CA GLU A 561 4.79 25.96 8.15
C GLU A 561 4.67 26.97 9.32
N ASN A 562 4.23 28.21 9.04
CA ASN A 562 4.23 29.34 9.98
C ASN A 562 2.83 29.91 10.27
N SER A 563 1.80 29.55 9.51
CA SER A 563 0.44 30.09 9.62
C SER A 563 -0.65 29.11 9.18
N ASP A 564 -1.71 29.03 9.98
CA ASP A 564 -2.90 28.23 9.66
C ASP A 564 -3.69 28.85 8.49
N ALA A 565 -4.33 27.99 7.70
CA ALA A 565 -5.19 28.42 6.60
C ALA A 565 -6.35 29.31 7.09
N LYS A 566 -6.37 30.58 6.66
CA LYS A 566 -7.45 31.51 7.00
C LYS A 566 -8.79 31.01 6.42
N PRO A 567 -9.83 30.81 7.24
CA PRO A 567 -11.09 30.20 6.80
C PRO A 567 -11.82 31.05 5.74
N GLU A 568 -11.75 32.38 5.86
CA GLU A 568 -12.34 33.33 4.89
C GLU A 568 -11.70 33.20 3.50
N LYS A 569 -10.37 33.12 3.43
CA LYS A 569 -9.65 32.92 2.16
C LYS A 569 -9.97 31.56 1.53
N CYS A 570 -10.11 30.50 2.35
CA CYS A 570 -10.53 29.18 1.88
C CYS A 570 -11.94 29.21 1.29
N ALA A 571 -12.89 29.87 1.95
CA ALA A 571 -14.26 29.99 1.48
C ALA A 571 -14.34 30.77 0.15
N SER A 572 -13.68 31.93 0.05
CA SER A 572 -13.65 32.73 -1.19
C SER A 572 -13.03 31.98 -2.37
N LEU A 573 -11.91 31.28 -2.14
CA LEU A 573 -11.28 30.44 -3.16
C LEU A 573 -12.21 29.30 -3.62
N SER A 574 -12.92 28.68 -2.68
CA SER A 574 -13.86 27.59 -2.99
C SER A 574 -15.04 28.09 -3.84
N VAL A 575 -15.59 29.27 -3.51
CA VAL A 575 -16.65 29.92 -4.32
C VAL A 575 -16.17 30.19 -5.74
N LEU A 576 -14.94 30.71 -5.90
CA LEU A 576 -14.37 30.97 -7.23
C LEU A 576 -14.20 29.68 -8.04
N LEU A 577 -13.66 28.61 -7.43
CA LEU A 577 -13.49 27.32 -8.09
C LEU A 577 -14.83 26.71 -8.54
N ILE A 578 -15.87 26.84 -7.71
CA ILE A 578 -17.24 26.40 -8.03
C ILE A 578 -17.82 27.23 -9.19
N ASN A 579 -17.76 28.57 -9.09
CA ASN A 579 -18.35 29.47 -10.09
C ASN A 579 -17.70 29.35 -11.47
N GLN A 580 -16.40 29.07 -11.52
CA GLN A 580 -15.68 28.91 -12.78
C GLN A 580 -15.81 27.50 -13.39
N ASN A 581 -16.47 26.57 -12.70
CA ASN A 581 -16.71 25.20 -13.15
C ASN A 581 -15.43 24.45 -13.59
N LEU A 582 -14.32 24.71 -12.90
CA LEU A 582 -12.99 24.17 -13.26
C LEU A 582 -12.80 22.72 -12.86
N ILE A 583 -13.50 22.26 -11.82
CA ILE A 583 -13.30 20.92 -11.24
C ILE A 583 -13.59 19.80 -12.27
N PRO A 584 -14.75 19.75 -12.95
CA PRO A 584 -14.99 18.74 -13.98
C PRO A 584 -14.00 18.81 -15.15
N GLN A 585 -13.59 20.01 -15.56
CA GLN A 585 -12.64 20.21 -16.66
C GLN A 585 -11.26 19.64 -16.33
N ILE A 586 -10.81 19.83 -15.08
CA ILE A 586 -9.52 19.29 -14.62
C ILE A 586 -9.59 17.77 -14.48
N ILE A 587 -10.71 17.21 -14.00
CA ILE A 587 -10.89 15.75 -13.88
C ILE A 587 -10.84 15.07 -15.25
N THR A 588 -11.55 15.62 -16.25
CA THR A 588 -11.57 15.04 -17.61
C THR A 588 -10.20 15.08 -18.30
N LYS A 589 -9.42 16.14 -18.06
CA LYS A 589 -8.06 16.29 -18.58
C LYS A 589 -6.96 15.83 -17.60
N LEU A 590 -7.29 15.09 -16.55
CA LEU A 590 -6.31 14.75 -15.50
C LEU A 590 -5.10 13.98 -16.05
N HIS A 591 -5.30 13.19 -17.10
CA HIS A 591 -4.25 12.43 -17.78
C HIS A 591 -3.23 13.32 -18.55
N THR A 592 -3.59 14.55 -18.92
CA THR A 592 -2.67 15.49 -19.59
C THR A 592 -1.89 16.35 -18.60
N ILE A 593 -2.21 16.29 -17.31
CA ILE A 593 -1.57 17.09 -16.27
C ILE A 593 -0.29 16.38 -15.79
N PRO A 594 0.79 17.09 -15.41
CA PRO A 594 2.00 16.47 -14.86
C PRO A 594 1.76 15.68 -13.57
N PHE A 595 2.57 14.65 -13.32
CA PHE A 595 2.42 13.74 -12.18
C PHE A 595 2.23 14.45 -10.82
N GLU A 596 3.10 15.42 -10.49
CA GLU A 596 3.02 16.12 -9.20
C GLU A 596 1.80 17.06 -9.12
N ALA A 597 1.42 17.66 -10.26
CA ALA A 597 0.22 18.49 -10.36
C ALA A 597 -1.07 17.67 -10.15
N ARG A 598 -1.16 16.43 -10.66
CA ARG A 598 -2.30 15.53 -10.39
C ARG A 598 -2.48 15.27 -8.89
N LYS A 599 -1.36 15.05 -8.19
CA LYS A 599 -1.35 14.82 -6.74
C LYS A 599 -1.78 16.06 -5.96
N HIS A 600 -1.31 17.25 -6.35
CA HIS A 600 -1.78 18.51 -5.77
C HIS A 600 -3.27 18.72 -5.99
N PHE A 601 -3.77 18.46 -7.20
CA PHE A 601 -5.20 18.57 -7.51
C PHE A 601 -6.04 17.61 -6.68
N ALA A 602 -5.65 16.33 -6.56
CA ALA A 602 -6.36 15.37 -5.73
C ALA A 602 -6.41 15.80 -4.25
N GLN A 603 -5.34 16.39 -3.73
CA GLN A 603 -5.31 16.94 -2.37
C GLN A 603 -6.24 18.16 -2.22
N ILE A 604 -6.26 19.06 -3.20
CA ILE A 604 -7.18 20.21 -3.22
C ILE A 604 -8.63 19.72 -3.20
N TYR A 605 -8.99 18.83 -4.12
CA TYR A 605 -10.33 18.24 -4.20
C TYR A 605 -10.72 17.58 -2.87
N ASN A 606 -9.84 16.77 -2.30
CA ASN A 606 -10.07 16.10 -1.02
C ASN A 606 -10.27 17.08 0.14
N ASN A 607 -9.59 18.23 0.14
CA ASN A 607 -9.77 19.26 1.15
C ASN A 607 -11.14 19.95 1.01
N LEU A 608 -11.51 20.32 -0.22
CA LEU A 608 -12.78 20.99 -0.54
C LEU A 608 -13.97 20.12 -0.14
N ILE A 609 -13.95 18.84 -0.51
CA ILE A 609 -15.05 17.92 -0.22
C ILE A 609 -15.11 17.53 1.27
N ARG A 610 -13.96 17.33 1.94
CA ARG A 610 -13.94 16.93 3.36
C ARG A 610 -14.47 18.03 4.29
N ARG A 611 -14.18 19.29 3.96
CA ARG A 611 -14.58 20.46 4.77
C ARG A 611 -15.90 21.07 4.33
N ASP A 612 -16.49 20.58 3.24
CA ASP A 612 -17.67 21.14 2.57
C ASP A 612 -17.58 22.66 2.39
N LEU A 613 -16.43 23.12 1.86
CA LEU A 613 -16.16 24.55 1.74
C LEU A 613 -17.10 25.18 0.69
N ALA A 614 -17.85 26.20 1.10
CA ALA A 614 -18.81 26.89 0.25
C ALA A 614 -19.90 25.98 -0.37
N GLY A 615 -20.25 24.88 0.30
CA GLY A 615 -21.24 23.92 -0.21
C GLY A 615 -20.71 23.08 -1.37
N PHE A 616 -19.42 22.75 -1.36
CA PHE A 616 -18.79 21.94 -2.40
C PHE A 616 -19.46 20.56 -2.56
N VAL A 617 -19.98 19.96 -1.48
CA VAL A 617 -20.73 18.71 -1.56
C VAL A 617 -22.00 18.88 -2.41
N MET A 618 -22.75 19.97 -2.19
CA MET A 618 -23.93 20.31 -2.98
C MET A 618 -23.59 20.60 -4.43
N TYR A 619 -22.43 21.21 -4.71
CA TYR A 619 -21.94 21.42 -6.07
C TYR A 619 -21.70 20.08 -6.79
N VAL A 620 -21.00 19.14 -6.14
CA VAL A 620 -20.76 17.80 -6.71
C VAL A 620 -22.06 17.01 -6.85
N GLU A 621 -23.01 17.16 -5.92
CA GLU A 621 -24.31 16.50 -5.99
C GLU A 621 -25.17 17.00 -7.16
N ARG A 622 -25.08 18.29 -7.49
CA ARG A 622 -25.81 18.91 -8.62
C ARG A 622 -25.25 18.52 -9.98
N ASP A 623 -23.99 18.13 -10.05
CA ASP A 623 -23.35 17.66 -11.28
C ASP A 623 -22.83 16.21 -11.15
N PRO A 624 -23.71 15.20 -11.37
CA PRO A 624 -23.33 13.79 -11.30
C PRO A 624 -22.18 13.41 -12.24
N PHE A 625 -21.92 14.21 -13.29
CA PHE A 625 -20.81 13.99 -14.20
C PHE A 625 -19.46 14.00 -13.48
N ILE A 626 -19.30 14.79 -12.41
CA ILE A 626 -18.05 14.82 -11.62
C ILE A 626 -17.76 13.43 -11.05
N MET A 627 -18.76 12.81 -10.41
CA MET A 627 -18.62 11.48 -9.83
C MET A 627 -18.43 10.42 -10.92
N HIS A 628 -19.16 10.52 -12.03
CA HIS A 628 -18.98 9.66 -13.20
C HIS A 628 -17.55 9.74 -13.77
N ALA A 629 -17.01 10.95 -13.97
CA ALA A 629 -15.67 11.15 -14.51
C ALA A 629 -14.59 10.59 -13.56
N LEU A 630 -14.80 10.67 -12.24
CA LEU A 630 -13.92 10.00 -11.28
C LEU A 630 -13.96 8.47 -11.41
N VAL A 631 -15.12 7.88 -11.66
CA VAL A 631 -15.23 6.44 -11.94
C VAL A 631 -14.49 6.09 -13.23
N MET A 632 -14.70 6.86 -14.29
CA MET A 632 -14.05 6.62 -15.58
C MET A 632 -12.53 6.79 -15.53
N GLY A 633 -12.01 7.55 -14.56
CA GLY A 633 -10.59 7.64 -14.29
C GLY A 633 -9.91 6.30 -13.97
N TYR A 634 -10.65 5.26 -13.53
CA TYR A 634 -10.09 3.92 -13.35
C TYR A 634 -9.68 3.25 -14.67
N GLU A 635 -10.20 3.68 -15.82
CA GLU A 635 -9.81 3.15 -17.12
C GLU A 635 -8.40 3.53 -17.53
N ASN A 636 -7.84 4.59 -16.93
CA ASN A 636 -6.48 5.03 -17.16
C ASN A 636 -5.61 4.75 -15.92
N PRO A 637 -4.69 3.77 -15.98
CA PRO A 637 -3.85 3.36 -14.86
C PRO A 637 -3.02 4.49 -14.22
N ASP A 638 -2.64 5.52 -15.00
CA ASP A 638 -1.77 6.60 -14.52
C ASP A 638 -2.51 7.61 -13.61
N ILE A 639 -3.83 7.65 -13.70
CA ILE A 639 -4.68 8.56 -12.90
C ILE A 639 -5.61 7.81 -11.95
N ALA A 640 -5.81 6.50 -12.13
CA ALA A 640 -6.74 5.69 -11.36
C ALA A 640 -6.61 5.87 -9.85
N LEU A 641 -5.39 5.90 -9.30
CA LEU A 641 -5.17 6.08 -7.85
C LEU A 641 -5.53 7.49 -7.36
N ASN A 642 -5.36 8.52 -8.21
CA ASN A 642 -5.79 9.89 -7.89
C ASN A 642 -7.32 9.96 -7.89
N CYS A 643 -7.96 9.39 -8.90
CA CYS A 643 -9.42 9.31 -9.01
C CYS A 643 -10.03 8.50 -7.86
N GLY A 644 -9.46 7.35 -7.51
CA GLY A 644 -9.88 6.53 -6.38
C GLY A 644 -9.78 7.26 -5.04
N SER A 645 -8.71 8.03 -4.82
CA SER A 645 -8.56 8.89 -3.64
C SER A 645 -9.67 9.94 -3.54
N MET A 646 -9.94 10.67 -4.64
CA MET A 646 -11.00 11.68 -4.72
C MET A 646 -12.39 11.07 -4.56
N MET A 647 -12.63 9.91 -5.16
CA MET A 647 -13.89 9.19 -5.07
C MET A 647 -14.15 8.71 -3.64
N ARG A 648 -13.15 8.09 -2.98
CA ARG A 648 -13.28 7.64 -1.59
C ARG A 648 -13.49 8.79 -0.60
N GLU A 649 -12.94 9.97 -0.86
CA GLU A 649 -13.25 11.14 -0.04
C GLU A 649 -14.67 11.66 -0.29
N SER A 650 -15.17 11.56 -1.53
CA SER A 650 -16.53 11.97 -1.90
C SER A 650 -17.61 11.07 -1.28
N VAL A 651 -17.44 9.74 -1.34
CA VAL A 651 -18.41 8.77 -0.78
C VAL A 651 -18.45 8.76 0.74
N ARG A 652 -17.62 9.56 1.43
CA ARG A 652 -17.81 9.85 2.86
C ARG A 652 -19.12 10.57 3.14
N HIS A 653 -19.64 11.30 2.15
CA HIS A 653 -20.95 11.94 2.19
C HIS A 653 -22.00 10.98 1.66
N GLU A 654 -23.08 10.80 2.42
CA GLU A 654 -24.11 9.80 2.11
C GLU A 654 -24.82 10.09 0.78
N THR A 655 -25.07 11.36 0.45
CA THR A 655 -25.73 11.76 -0.81
C THR A 655 -24.91 11.38 -2.04
N LEU A 656 -23.60 11.61 -2.00
CA LEU A 656 -22.71 11.24 -3.10
C LEU A 656 -22.50 9.73 -3.21
N ALA A 657 -22.45 9.02 -2.08
CA ALA A 657 -22.42 7.56 -2.09
C ALA A 657 -23.70 6.97 -2.71
N ARG A 658 -24.87 7.56 -2.41
CA ARG A 658 -26.15 7.18 -3.01
C ARG A 658 -26.14 7.36 -4.53
N ASN A 659 -25.60 8.47 -5.02
CA ASN A 659 -25.52 8.73 -6.47
C ASN A 659 -24.74 7.66 -7.22
N ILE A 660 -23.68 7.09 -6.61
CA ILE A 660 -22.92 5.98 -7.21
C ILE A 660 -23.61 4.64 -7.04
N LEU A 661 -24.16 4.34 -5.86
CA LEU A 661 -24.81 3.05 -5.60
C LEU A 661 -25.99 2.80 -6.54
N TYR A 662 -26.76 3.84 -6.85
CA TYR A 662 -27.93 3.76 -7.72
C TYR A 662 -27.64 4.11 -9.19
N SER A 663 -26.36 4.20 -9.59
CA SER A 663 -25.97 4.44 -10.99
C SER A 663 -25.38 3.20 -11.65
N GLU A 664 -25.36 3.21 -12.99
CA GLU A 664 -24.71 2.17 -13.80
C GLU A 664 -23.19 2.09 -13.57
N ASP A 665 -22.59 3.14 -13.02
CA ASP A 665 -21.15 3.21 -12.75
C ASP A 665 -20.70 2.21 -11.68
N LEU A 666 -21.58 1.84 -10.74
CA LEU A 666 -21.29 0.81 -9.74
C LEU A 666 -20.87 -0.51 -10.39
N TRP A 667 -21.54 -0.91 -11.47
CA TRP A 667 -21.35 -2.22 -12.09
C TRP A 667 -19.98 -2.36 -12.74
N LYS A 668 -19.35 -1.24 -13.13
CA LYS A 668 -17.99 -1.23 -13.67
C LYS A 668 -16.96 -1.73 -12.66
N PHE A 669 -17.19 -1.51 -11.37
CA PHE A 669 -16.35 -2.09 -10.31
C PHE A 669 -16.44 -3.60 -10.30
N PHE A 670 -17.64 -4.17 -10.46
CA PHE A 670 -17.83 -5.63 -10.49
C PHE A 670 -17.27 -6.27 -11.75
N ASP A 671 -17.54 -5.68 -12.92
CA ASP A 671 -17.29 -6.35 -14.20
C ASP A 671 -15.86 -6.13 -14.69
N TYR A 672 -15.22 -5.01 -14.36
CA TYR A 672 -13.94 -4.61 -14.95
C TYR A 672 -12.86 -4.26 -13.92
N TYR A 673 -13.11 -3.27 -13.05
CA TYR A 673 -12.00 -2.60 -12.33
C TYR A 673 -11.34 -3.47 -11.27
N VAL A 674 -12.10 -4.28 -10.53
CA VAL A 674 -11.55 -5.22 -9.54
C VAL A 674 -10.83 -6.42 -10.17
N HIS A 675 -10.93 -6.57 -11.48
CA HIS A 675 -10.30 -7.64 -12.26
C HIS A 675 -9.08 -7.17 -13.06
N TYR A 676 -8.70 -5.89 -12.96
CA TYR A 676 -7.53 -5.38 -13.69
C TYR A 676 -6.25 -6.17 -13.35
N PRO A 677 -5.36 -6.38 -14.33
CA PRO A 677 -4.08 -7.05 -14.09
C PRO A 677 -3.13 -6.17 -13.27
N ASN A 678 -3.31 -4.85 -13.30
CA ASN A 678 -2.60 -3.95 -12.40
C ASN A 678 -3.17 -4.10 -10.98
N PHE A 679 -2.40 -4.78 -10.13
CA PHE A 679 -2.77 -5.08 -8.75
C PHE A 679 -3.07 -3.83 -7.91
N GLU A 680 -2.32 -2.73 -8.09
CA GLU A 680 -2.53 -1.50 -7.32
C GLU A 680 -3.89 -0.87 -7.65
N VAL A 681 -4.21 -0.79 -8.94
CA VAL A 681 -5.48 -0.24 -9.43
C VAL A 681 -6.66 -1.13 -9.01
N ALA A 682 -6.55 -2.45 -9.20
CA ALA A 682 -7.61 -3.40 -8.82
C ALA A 682 -7.87 -3.39 -7.30
N SER A 683 -6.81 -3.32 -6.49
CA SER A 683 -6.92 -3.24 -5.02
C SER A 683 -7.56 -1.93 -4.57
N ASP A 684 -7.21 -0.82 -5.23
CA ASP A 684 -7.78 0.50 -4.97
C ASP A 684 -9.27 0.55 -5.34
N ALA A 685 -9.64 0.01 -6.51
CA ALA A 685 -11.03 -0.13 -6.95
C ALA A 685 -11.85 -0.97 -5.96
N PHE A 686 -11.30 -2.09 -5.48
CA PHE A 686 -11.95 -2.92 -4.48
C PHE A 686 -12.12 -2.18 -3.14
N ALA A 687 -11.14 -1.37 -2.72
CA ALA A 687 -11.27 -0.54 -1.52
C ALA A 687 -12.41 0.47 -1.64
N THR A 688 -12.60 1.07 -2.82
CA THR A 688 -13.72 1.97 -3.12
C THR A 688 -15.06 1.23 -3.08
N LEU A 689 -15.16 0.06 -3.72
CA LEU A 689 -16.35 -0.79 -3.69
C LEU A 689 -16.72 -1.20 -2.25
N LYS A 690 -15.72 -1.60 -1.45
CA LYS A 690 -15.91 -1.92 -0.02
C LYS A 690 -16.44 -0.72 0.75
N ASP A 691 -15.90 0.47 0.52
CA ASP A 691 -16.30 1.69 1.25
C ASP A 691 -17.77 2.03 0.96
N LEU A 692 -18.20 1.94 -0.30
CA LEU A 692 -19.59 2.12 -0.72
C LEU A 692 -20.56 1.17 0.02
N PHE A 693 -20.15 -0.08 0.24
CA PHE A 693 -20.98 -1.12 0.85
C PHE A 693 -20.97 -1.17 2.38
N THR A 694 -19.99 -0.55 3.04
CA THR A 694 -19.79 -0.72 4.49
C THR A 694 -19.80 0.57 5.28
N ARG A 695 -19.61 1.74 4.65
CA ARG A 695 -19.58 3.03 5.35
C ARG A 695 -20.96 3.44 5.85
N HIS A 696 -21.92 3.59 4.94
CA HIS A 696 -23.26 4.07 5.22
C HIS A 696 -24.22 2.90 5.35
N LYS A 697 -24.27 2.29 6.54
CA LYS A 697 -24.93 1.00 6.77
C LYS A 697 -26.41 0.96 6.39
N GLU A 698 -27.14 2.03 6.69
CA GLU A 698 -28.58 2.12 6.38
C GLU A 698 -28.81 2.25 4.88
N LEU A 699 -28.04 3.10 4.19
CA LEU A 699 -28.08 3.25 2.74
C LEU A 699 -27.72 1.94 2.02
N ALA A 700 -26.64 1.28 2.45
CA ALA A 700 -26.20 0.01 1.89
C ALA A 700 -27.26 -1.09 2.10
N SER A 701 -27.84 -1.18 3.30
CA SER A 701 -28.92 -2.14 3.59
C SER A 701 -30.15 -1.94 2.70
N GLN A 702 -30.59 -0.68 2.53
CA GLN A 702 -31.69 -0.34 1.62
C GLN A 702 -31.37 -0.73 0.18
N PHE A 703 -30.17 -0.42 -0.29
CA PHE A 703 -29.70 -0.77 -1.63
C PHE A 703 -29.66 -2.29 -1.84
N PHE A 704 -29.06 -3.05 -0.91
CA PHE A 704 -28.99 -4.51 -1.00
C PHE A 704 -30.37 -5.16 -0.97
N THR A 705 -31.31 -4.61 -0.21
CA THR A 705 -32.69 -5.12 -0.15
C THR A 705 -33.41 -4.87 -1.48
N ALA A 706 -33.27 -3.67 -2.06
CA ALA A 706 -33.91 -3.30 -3.32
C ALA A 706 -33.32 -3.99 -4.55
N HIS A 707 -31.99 -4.18 -4.59
CA HIS A 707 -31.25 -4.70 -5.74
C HIS A 707 -30.62 -6.08 -5.48
N TYR A 708 -31.21 -6.85 -4.56
CA TYR A 708 -30.63 -8.10 -4.06
C TYR A 708 -30.15 -9.04 -5.18
N ASP A 709 -31.05 -9.41 -6.10
CA ASP A 709 -30.76 -10.44 -7.10
C ASP A 709 -29.66 -10.00 -8.07
N GLN A 710 -29.62 -8.70 -8.40
CA GLN A 710 -28.61 -8.11 -9.27
C GLN A 710 -27.24 -8.04 -8.58
N VAL A 711 -27.22 -7.58 -7.32
CA VAL A 711 -25.98 -7.46 -6.54
C VAL A 711 -25.37 -8.84 -6.31
N PHE A 712 -26.12 -9.79 -5.72
CA PHE A 712 -25.57 -11.10 -5.35
C PHE A 712 -25.34 -11.99 -6.56
N GLY A 713 -26.11 -11.85 -7.65
CA GLY A 713 -25.81 -12.52 -8.92
C GLY A 713 -24.48 -12.08 -9.54
N LYS A 714 -24.09 -10.80 -9.41
CA LYS A 714 -22.75 -10.32 -9.79
C LYS A 714 -21.69 -10.66 -8.74
N TYR A 715 -22.05 -10.64 -7.46
CA TYR A 715 -21.14 -10.97 -6.36
C TYR A 715 -20.64 -12.42 -6.45
N ASP A 716 -21.50 -13.35 -6.85
CA ASP A 716 -21.12 -14.74 -7.08
C ASP A 716 -19.97 -14.86 -8.11
N ARG A 717 -19.92 -13.99 -9.12
CA ARG A 717 -18.81 -13.93 -10.09
C ARG A 717 -17.50 -13.51 -9.45
N LEU A 718 -17.54 -12.59 -8.47
CA LEU A 718 -16.37 -12.18 -7.72
C LEU A 718 -15.82 -13.33 -6.86
N LEU A 719 -16.72 -14.15 -6.30
CA LEU A 719 -16.37 -15.32 -5.47
C LEU A 719 -15.79 -16.49 -6.26
N ILE A 720 -16.03 -16.55 -7.57
CA ILE A 720 -15.43 -17.54 -8.49
C ILE A 720 -14.34 -16.96 -9.39
N SER A 721 -13.97 -15.69 -9.18
CA SER A 721 -12.94 -14.98 -9.95
C SER A 721 -11.62 -15.75 -9.96
N GLU A 722 -10.93 -15.79 -11.10
CA GLU A 722 -9.57 -16.37 -11.21
C GLU A 722 -8.54 -15.57 -10.40
N ASN A 723 -8.78 -14.28 -10.20
CA ASN A 723 -7.92 -13.42 -9.39
C ASN A 723 -8.07 -13.79 -7.90
N TYR A 724 -7.02 -14.41 -7.35
CA TYR A 724 -6.95 -14.83 -5.94
C TYR A 724 -7.28 -13.70 -4.96
N VAL A 725 -6.78 -12.49 -5.21
CA VAL A 725 -6.96 -11.34 -4.31
C VAL A 725 -8.42 -10.90 -4.32
N THR A 726 -9.00 -10.73 -5.51
CA THR A 726 -10.41 -10.39 -5.69
C THR A 726 -11.30 -11.44 -5.01
N ARG A 727 -11.05 -12.73 -5.26
CA ARG A 727 -11.80 -13.84 -4.66
C ARG A 727 -11.75 -13.81 -3.13
N ARG A 728 -10.54 -13.68 -2.56
CA ARG A 728 -10.35 -13.62 -1.10
C ARG A 728 -11.00 -12.39 -0.48
N GLN A 729 -10.79 -11.20 -1.04
CA GLN A 729 -11.32 -9.95 -0.47
C GLN A 729 -12.84 -9.87 -0.60
N SER A 730 -13.41 -10.38 -1.70
CA SER A 730 -14.86 -10.49 -1.88
C SER A 730 -15.46 -11.44 -0.85
N LEU A 731 -14.85 -12.59 -0.61
CA LEU A 731 -15.35 -13.54 0.38
C LEU A 731 -15.31 -12.96 1.81
N LYS A 732 -14.25 -12.23 2.15
CA LYS A 732 -14.16 -11.52 3.42
C LYS A 732 -15.22 -10.42 3.54
N LEU A 733 -15.38 -9.61 2.50
CA LEU A 733 -16.38 -8.53 2.48
C LEU A 733 -17.81 -9.08 2.56
N LEU A 734 -18.10 -10.22 1.92
CA LEU A 734 -19.38 -10.89 2.05
C LEU A 734 -19.68 -11.26 3.51
N GLY A 735 -18.70 -11.82 4.23
CA GLY A 735 -18.84 -12.10 5.65
C GLY A 735 -19.13 -10.84 6.47
N GLU A 736 -18.45 -9.72 6.18
CA GLU A 736 -18.70 -8.43 6.82
C GLU A 736 -20.11 -7.89 6.52
N ILE A 737 -20.59 -8.01 5.27
CA ILE A 737 -21.93 -7.57 4.86
C ILE A 737 -23.02 -8.38 5.56
N LEU A 738 -22.91 -9.71 5.56
CA LEU A 738 -23.92 -10.61 6.12
C LEU A 738 -24.00 -10.55 7.65
N LEU A 739 -22.88 -10.31 8.33
CA LEU A 739 -22.83 -10.24 9.79
C LEU A 739 -23.20 -8.86 10.36
N ASP A 740 -23.39 -7.85 9.51
CA ASP A 740 -23.83 -6.53 9.96
C ASP A 740 -25.31 -6.55 10.36
N ARG A 741 -25.62 -5.99 11.54
CA ARG A 741 -26.98 -5.93 12.09
C ARG A 741 -27.98 -5.23 11.17
N SER A 742 -27.54 -4.23 10.39
CA SER A 742 -28.40 -3.47 9.48
C SER A 742 -28.82 -4.30 8.28
N ASN A 743 -28.09 -5.38 7.97
CA ASN A 743 -28.33 -6.26 6.83
C ASN A 743 -29.03 -7.57 7.25
N PHE A 744 -29.75 -7.59 8.37
CA PHE A 744 -30.38 -8.82 8.88
C PHE A 744 -31.31 -9.47 7.84
N ASP A 745 -32.15 -8.69 7.17
CA ASP A 745 -33.09 -9.23 6.16
C ASP A 745 -32.36 -9.78 4.94
N VAL A 746 -31.31 -9.08 4.49
CA VAL A 746 -30.42 -9.50 3.40
C VAL A 746 -29.70 -10.80 3.78
N MET A 747 -29.18 -10.89 5.00
CA MET A 747 -28.53 -12.09 5.54
C MET A 747 -29.50 -13.27 5.56
N MET A 748 -30.71 -13.07 6.10
CA MET A 748 -31.73 -14.11 6.17
C MET A 748 -32.16 -14.60 4.79
N LYS A 749 -32.26 -13.71 3.79
CA LYS A 749 -32.49 -14.12 2.39
C LYS A 749 -31.31 -14.92 1.84
N TYR A 750 -30.07 -14.45 2.02
CA TYR A 750 -28.85 -15.10 1.50
C TYR A 750 -28.64 -16.50 2.03
N ILE A 751 -28.78 -16.70 3.34
CA ILE A 751 -28.59 -18.01 3.95
C ILE A 751 -29.76 -18.97 3.69
N GLY A 752 -30.84 -18.48 3.09
CA GLY A 752 -31.98 -19.30 2.66
C GLY A 752 -31.80 -19.93 1.29
N GLU A 753 -30.82 -19.48 0.50
CA GLU A 753 -30.64 -19.93 -0.88
C GLU A 753 -29.68 -21.12 -0.99
N LYS A 754 -30.15 -22.20 -1.64
CA LYS A 754 -29.40 -23.45 -1.78
C LYS A 754 -28.11 -23.30 -2.57
N GLU A 755 -28.08 -22.41 -3.57
CA GLU A 755 -26.92 -22.23 -4.44
C GLU A 755 -25.78 -21.52 -3.71
N HIS A 756 -26.09 -20.53 -2.87
CA HIS A 756 -25.10 -19.89 -2.00
C HIS A 756 -24.50 -20.87 -0.98
N LEU A 757 -25.29 -21.77 -0.39
CA LEU A 757 -24.74 -22.82 0.48
C LEU A 757 -23.76 -23.73 -0.27
N LYS A 758 -24.13 -24.20 -1.47
CA LYS A 758 -23.25 -25.03 -2.30
C LYS A 758 -21.96 -24.30 -2.65
N LEU A 759 -22.04 -23.02 -3.02
CA LEU A 759 -20.88 -22.18 -3.31
C LEU A 759 -19.94 -22.11 -2.11
N MET A 760 -20.46 -21.84 -0.91
CA MET A 760 -19.66 -21.81 0.32
C MET A 760 -19.03 -23.18 0.64
N MET A 761 -19.77 -24.28 0.46
CA MET A 761 -19.25 -25.63 0.66
C MET A 761 -18.14 -26.00 -0.34
N ASN A 762 -18.22 -25.50 -1.58
CA ASN A 762 -17.16 -25.67 -2.58
C ASN A 762 -15.93 -24.82 -2.24
N LEU A 763 -16.11 -23.56 -1.81
CA LEU A 763 -15.01 -22.68 -1.38
C LEU A 763 -14.29 -23.19 -0.13
N LEU A 764 -14.99 -23.91 0.76
CA LEU A 764 -14.36 -24.64 1.86
C LEU A 764 -13.32 -25.66 1.37
N ARG A 765 -13.39 -26.12 0.12
CA ARG A 765 -12.46 -27.07 -0.51
C ARG A 765 -11.49 -26.41 -1.50
N ASP A 766 -11.42 -25.08 -1.55
CA ASP A 766 -10.49 -24.35 -2.41
C ASP A 766 -9.02 -24.73 -2.11
N THR A 767 -8.11 -24.57 -3.07
CA THR A 767 -6.69 -24.92 -2.88
C THR A 767 -5.99 -24.01 -1.87
N SER A 768 -6.50 -22.79 -1.66
CA SER A 768 -5.94 -21.82 -0.73
C SER A 768 -6.56 -21.91 0.66
N ALA A 769 -5.74 -22.20 1.67
CA ALA A 769 -6.17 -22.19 3.08
C ALA A 769 -6.80 -20.85 3.50
N ASN A 770 -6.33 -19.72 2.96
CA ASN A 770 -6.94 -18.43 3.32
C ASN A 770 -8.36 -18.29 2.77
N ILE A 771 -8.64 -18.78 1.56
CA ILE A 771 -10.00 -18.74 0.98
C ILE A 771 -10.93 -19.67 1.76
N GLN A 772 -10.46 -20.89 2.05
CA GLN A 772 -11.24 -21.83 2.87
C GLN A 772 -11.61 -21.21 4.24
N PHE A 773 -10.68 -20.44 4.84
CA PHE A 773 -10.91 -19.81 6.14
C PHE A 773 -11.97 -18.71 6.08
N GLU A 774 -11.94 -17.84 5.07
CA GLU A 774 -12.99 -16.83 4.89
C GLU A 774 -14.33 -17.51 4.53
N ALA A 775 -14.31 -18.60 3.74
CA ALA A 775 -15.51 -19.39 3.42
C ALA A 775 -16.16 -19.98 4.67
N PHE A 776 -15.35 -20.41 5.64
CA PHE A 776 -15.82 -20.91 6.92
C PHE A 776 -16.62 -19.84 7.69
N HIS A 777 -16.19 -18.58 7.67
CA HIS A 777 -16.91 -17.50 8.36
C HIS A 777 -18.27 -17.16 7.75
N VAL A 778 -18.48 -17.46 6.46
CA VAL A 778 -19.80 -17.34 5.83
C VAL A 778 -20.61 -18.63 6.04
N PHE A 779 -20.01 -19.80 5.84
CA PHE A 779 -20.63 -21.10 6.05
C PHE A 779 -21.20 -21.27 7.47
N LYS A 780 -20.50 -20.75 8.49
CA LYS A 780 -20.98 -20.85 9.87
C LYS A 780 -22.36 -20.21 10.07
N VAL A 781 -22.68 -19.15 9.32
CA VAL A 781 -23.95 -18.43 9.43
C VAL A 781 -25.11 -19.30 8.94
N PHE A 782 -24.90 -20.10 7.89
CA PHE A 782 -25.89 -21.08 7.41
C PHE A 782 -26.22 -22.13 8.47
N VAL A 783 -25.19 -22.68 9.13
CA VAL A 783 -25.36 -23.73 10.14
C VAL A 783 -25.91 -23.16 11.45
N ALA A 784 -25.52 -21.94 11.83
CA ALA A 784 -25.98 -21.28 13.04
C ALA A 784 -27.43 -20.76 12.95
N ASN A 785 -28.01 -20.65 11.74
CA ASN A 785 -29.37 -20.18 11.56
C ASN A 785 -30.38 -21.09 12.30
N PRO A 786 -31.17 -20.58 13.28
CA PRO A 786 -32.17 -21.39 13.97
C PRO A 786 -33.40 -21.71 13.09
N LYS A 787 -33.68 -20.88 12.08
CA LYS A 787 -34.81 -21.02 11.14
C LYS A 787 -34.32 -21.44 9.76
N LYS A 788 -33.67 -22.60 9.67
CA LYS A 788 -33.15 -23.12 8.39
C LYS A 788 -34.31 -23.54 7.49
N PRO A 789 -34.34 -23.12 6.20
CA PRO A 789 -35.28 -23.71 5.24
C PRO A 789 -35.03 -25.22 5.07
N ASP A 790 -36.07 -25.98 4.76
CA ASP A 790 -36.00 -27.45 4.63
C ASP A 790 -34.95 -27.89 3.61
N THR A 791 -34.81 -27.15 2.50
CA THR A 791 -33.80 -27.41 1.46
C THR A 791 -32.37 -27.29 1.99
N ILE A 792 -32.11 -26.29 2.83
CA ILE A 792 -30.81 -26.07 3.48
C ILE A 792 -30.55 -27.15 4.53
N ALA A 793 -31.55 -27.45 5.37
CA ALA A 793 -31.46 -28.50 6.37
C ALA A 793 -31.19 -29.88 5.74
N GLN A 794 -31.84 -30.19 4.62
CA GLN A 794 -31.64 -31.44 3.88
C GLN A 794 -30.23 -31.54 3.29
N ILE A 795 -29.68 -30.47 2.70
CA ILE A 795 -28.30 -30.46 2.18
C ILE A 795 -27.30 -30.70 3.30
N LEU A 796 -27.48 -30.05 4.45
CA LEU A 796 -26.62 -30.24 5.63
C LEU A 796 -26.73 -31.65 6.21
N SER A 797 -27.95 -32.21 6.30
CA SER A 797 -28.18 -33.58 6.79
C SER A 797 -27.56 -34.63 5.85
N ASN A 798 -27.75 -34.49 4.54
CA ASN A 798 -27.18 -35.40 3.53
C ASN A 798 -25.64 -35.41 3.53
N ASN A 799 -25.01 -34.29 3.89
CA ASN A 799 -23.55 -34.15 3.94
C ASN A 799 -22.99 -34.19 5.36
N ARG A 800 -23.82 -34.48 6.38
CA ARG A 800 -23.51 -34.31 7.80
C ARG A 800 -22.22 -35.01 8.22
N ASP A 801 -22.15 -36.32 7.99
CA ASP A 801 -21.03 -37.14 8.45
C ASP A 801 -19.71 -36.71 7.74
N LYS A 802 -19.78 -36.33 6.45
CA LYS A 802 -18.63 -35.79 5.69
C LYS A 802 -18.20 -34.41 6.19
N LEU A 803 -19.15 -33.51 6.48
CA LEU A 803 -18.89 -32.17 7.00
C LEU A 803 -18.25 -32.23 8.38
N ILE A 804 -18.73 -33.09 9.27
CA ILE A 804 -18.13 -33.28 10.60
C ILE A 804 -16.70 -33.80 10.48
N ALA A 805 -16.46 -34.82 9.64
CA ALA A 805 -15.12 -35.35 9.41
C ALA A 805 -14.17 -34.29 8.84
N TYR A 806 -14.65 -33.49 7.88
CA TYR A 806 -13.89 -32.36 7.31
C TYR A 806 -13.57 -31.32 8.39
N LEU A 807 -14.58 -30.85 9.11
CA LEU A 807 -14.44 -29.81 10.12
C LEU A 807 -13.47 -30.25 11.21
N ARG A 808 -13.50 -31.49 11.71
CA ARG A 808 -12.54 -31.98 12.73
C ARG A 808 -11.08 -31.74 12.34
N ASN A 809 -10.72 -31.92 11.07
CA ASN A 809 -9.36 -31.73 10.56
C ASN A 809 -9.11 -30.35 9.94
N PHE A 810 -10.13 -29.51 9.84
CA PHE A 810 -10.06 -28.20 9.19
C PHE A 810 -9.14 -27.23 9.94
N GLN A 811 -8.03 -26.86 9.31
CA GLN A 811 -7.07 -25.82 9.74
C GLN A 811 -6.66 -25.85 11.22
N ASN A 812 -6.42 -27.05 11.78
CA ASN A 812 -6.02 -27.23 13.18
C ASN A 812 -4.71 -26.55 13.58
N ALA A 813 -3.88 -26.13 12.61
CA ALA A 813 -2.67 -25.37 12.86
C ALA A 813 -2.93 -23.94 13.34
N LYS A 814 -4.16 -23.41 13.19
CA LYS A 814 -4.53 -22.09 13.72
C LYS A 814 -4.94 -22.22 15.18
N GLU A 815 -4.15 -21.63 16.08
CA GLU A 815 -4.37 -21.68 17.53
C GLU A 815 -5.27 -20.54 18.06
N ASP A 816 -6.15 -19.99 17.21
CA ASP A 816 -7.12 -18.97 17.60
C ASP A 816 -8.24 -19.60 18.45
N PRO A 817 -8.38 -19.25 19.74
CA PRO A 817 -9.40 -19.83 20.62
C PRO A 817 -10.83 -19.61 20.12
N GLN A 818 -11.11 -18.45 19.50
CA GLN A 818 -12.44 -18.16 18.97
C GLN A 818 -12.79 -19.10 17.83
N PHE A 819 -11.85 -19.33 16.91
CA PHE A 819 -12.04 -20.25 15.80
C PHE A 819 -12.27 -21.70 16.27
N VAL A 820 -11.53 -22.16 17.28
CA VAL A 820 -11.70 -23.50 17.86
C VAL A 820 -13.08 -23.65 18.49
N GLU A 821 -13.55 -22.64 19.21
CA GLU A 821 -14.89 -22.62 19.81
C GLU A 821 -16.00 -22.60 18.75
N GLU A 822 -15.89 -21.71 17.74
CA GLU A 822 -16.84 -21.63 16.62
C GLU A 822 -16.93 -22.96 15.87
N LYS A 823 -15.79 -23.62 15.62
CA LYS A 823 -15.71 -24.92 14.97
C LYS A 823 -16.34 -26.03 15.83
N ALA A 824 -16.08 -26.05 17.13
CA ALA A 824 -16.70 -27.01 18.04
C ALA A 824 -18.23 -26.83 18.12
N LEU A 825 -18.70 -25.58 18.15
CA LEU A 825 -20.12 -25.25 18.12
C LEU A 825 -20.79 -25.73 16.82
N LEU A 826 -20.14 -25.51 15.66
CA LEU A 826 -20.65 -26.00 14.37
C LEU A 826 -20.74 -27.52 14.32
N ILE A 827 -19.73 -28.23 14.81
CA ILE A 827 -19.75 -29.70 14.88
C ILE A 827 -20.93 -30.18 15.74
N ARG A 828 -21.11 -29.62 16.94
CA ARG A 828 -22.26 -29.95 17.80
C ARG A 828 -23.60 -29.67 17.14
N THR A 829 -23.70 -28.53 16.44
CA THR A 829 -24.93 -28.13 15.73
C THR A 829 -25.24 -29.08 14.58
N LEU A 830 -24.23 -29.54 13.85
CA LEU A 830 -24.38 -30.54 12.78
C LEU A 830 -24.70 -31.93 13.33
N GLU A 831 -24.11 -32.33 14.46
CA GLU A 831 -24.41 -33.60 15.14
C GLU A 831 -25.86 -33.67 15.63
N ALA A 832 -26.42 -32.53 16.04
CA ALA A 832 -27.82 -32.40 16.46
C ALA A 832 -28.83 -32.40 15.30
N LEU A 833 -28.39 -32.38 14.03
CA LEU A 833 -29.29 -32.52 12.89
C LEU A 833 -29.69 -34.00 12.71
N ASP A 834 -31.00 -34.23 12.67
CA ASP A 834 -31.57 -35.55 12.41
C ASP A 834 -31.12 -36.10 11.05
N LYS A 835 -30.78 -37.39 11.01
CA LYS A 835 -30.52 -38.09 9.75
C LYS A 835 -31.83 -38.17 8.98
N VAL A 836 -31.91 -37.51 7.82
CA VAL A 836 -32.99 -37.79 6.87
C VAL A 836 -32.79 -39.22 6.40
N THR A 837 -33.62 -40.12 6.92
CA THR A 837 -33.66 -41.51 6.46
C THR A 837 -34.34 -41.47 5.10
N GLN A 838 -33.56 -41.48 4.01
CA GLN A 838 -34.13 -41.75 2.70
C GLN A 838 -34.76 -43.15 2.76
N PRO A 839 -36.03 -43.33 2.32
CA PRO A 839 -36.56 -44.66 2.14
C PRO A 839 -35.65 -45.39 1.15
N LEU A 840 -35.21 -46.58 1.54
CA LEU A 840 -34.53 -47.51 0.65
C LEU A 840 -35.34 -47.61 -0.64
N ALA A 841 -34.79 -47.09 -1.74
CA ALA A 841 -35.23 -47.48 -3.07
C ALA A 841 -35.08 -49.00 -3.11
N ALA A 842 -36.21 -49.68 -3.29
CA ALA A 842 -36.24 -51.11 -3.50
C ALA A 842 -35.24 -51.45 -4.62
N SER A 843 -34.31 -52.34 -4.31
CA SER A 843 -33.56 -53.08 -5.30
C SER A 843 -34.56 -53.95 -6.05
N ASP A 844 -34.88 -53.59 -7.29
CA ASP A 844 -35.36 -54.54 -8.28
C ASP A 844 -34.16 -55.43 -8.67
N GLU A 845 -34.05 -56.57 -7.98
CA GLU A 845 -33.54 -57.85 -8.51
C GLU A 845 -34.47 -58.99 -8.08
#